data_AF-A0A5K1JWB1-F1
#
_entry.id   AF-A0A5K1JWB1-F1
#
_cell.length_a   1.000
_cell.length_b   1.000
_cell.length_c   1.000
_cell.angle_alpha   90.00
_cell.angle_beta   90.00
_cell.angle_gamma   90.00
#
_symmetry.space_group_name_H-M   'P 1'
#
loop_
_entity.id
_entity.type
_entity.pdbx_description
1 polymer ?
#
loop_
_entity_poly.entity_id
_entity_poly.type
_entity_poly.pdbx_seq_one_letter_code
_entity_poly.pdbx_strand_id
1 'polypeptide(L)'
;MPIQVESPVLNPIDPPLTTPRSVGAVIGLVSAFSQLVFTPFALETHSIWHARRVFKHLVELVTRAGCVRARLTVLQFLMRLRVDRDHRVYFAKDEYDKDGNIATLAALIGRAESGASTGLGMVEEQSRDDELKRARSRMVPQERDGRRASRGRGGQPRMEASRSRSRVPGRAMPSAIQKAKARDPLWMIPEVLSLSVAASDVASEGLMSYDPAQPSHTDSILQSSLYLTKLVEVIETEKEWEILSYVLCHLPTQLSNKHLFCGPRSKKVIGKLLTSLFNGISEGSLAKQVERWPDGIISRDAQGLAYHTLTVLISYRRCFESSQPLHHLVEIFLLGLSGQPPTQKCCLHALSLSAFELESSMTKYLSRIMEKLSQIMSNPAMAVHIIDFLAIVGSRPSLFVNFTENDYKMVFAVALKYLEHHNRRDGSLSISWTLSQHVRIMSYYIMYVWFLAVDMPSRKRHVQYIIRQLLLSNDGKGEVDAATEIAFDWLARYTYASADPRPAKSTLDEIVMNTGGQSKRHESTINEKTWILGNSIVTIRALEKRGWIEVMSRRASGLTKFLVRAENVPMVPLGDVDPDIISVSGMLVMDRENDGDEFADDGSQETIGHETVTLDDVKPLQLSAYPDSAPTNRGHLVTDRSKLATFFRTFDRMPVIDTHKVGVMYVAPGQEHETEILRNTHGSPAYTRFLKGLGRLIYLRGQVDVYDGGLDPDTDGEYAYAWWDDIGQILFHTATLMPNGDDPHCTSKKAHIGNDYVRIVWNDSGKPYKFGTLATEFQFVNIVIEPHSRGAIAAFSNNLHEHEYFKVTVQRAPKMVEFTPIGDFKLISATNLPLLVRQLSLLSDWFVTVWQRTDDVQRNEVVTNWGARLSAIQRFRDQVVTVDDTPEPEDGLAAQQRLRDFTTAY
;
A
#
# COMPACT_ATOMS: atom_id res chain seq x y z
N MET A 1 -59.82 1.69 34.84
CA MET A 1 -59.81 0.33 34.26
C MET A 1 -58.39 0.02 33.84
N PRO A 2 -57.76 -1.08 34.29
CA PRO A 2 -56.46 -1.46 33.78
C PRO A 2 -56.65 -2.03 32.37
N ILE A 3 -55.88 -1.50 31.42
CA ILE A 3 -55.82 -1.99 30.04
C ILE A 3 -55.12 -3.34 30.11
N GLN A 4 -55.87 -4.42 29.85
CA GLN A 4 -55.30 -5.75 29.62
C GLN A 4 -54.42 -5.66 28.37
N VAL A 5 -53.11 -5.76 28.57
CA VAL A 5 -52.19 -6.04 27.47
C VAL A 5 -52.37 -7.53 27.14
N GLU A 6 -52.95 -7.81 25.98
CA GLU A 6 -53.07 -9.17 25.46
C GLU A 6 -51.67 -9.81 25.34
N SER A 7 -51.52 -10.99 25.95
CA SER A 7 -50.37 -11.85 25.76
C SER A 7 -50.18 -12.11 24.26
N PRO A 8 -48.97 -11.97 23.69
CA PRO A 8 -48.77 -12.29 22.28
C PRO A 8 -49.03 -13.77 22.06
N VAL A 9 -49.96 -14.06 21.16
CA VAL A 9 -50.28 -15.42 20.72
C VAL A 9 -49.00 -16.04 20.16
N LEU A 10 -48.52 -17.09 20.84
CA LEU A 10 -47.51 -18.01 20.32
C LEU A 10 -48.09 -18.68 19.07
N ASN A 11 -47.83 -18.10 17.89
CA ASN A 11 -48.04 -18.84 16.65
C ASN A 11 -46.99 -19.96 16.60
N PRO A 12 -47.39 -21.25 16.63
CA PRO A 12 -46.45 -22.33 16.38
C PRO A 12 -45.97 -22.19 14.94
N ILE A 13 -44.69 -21.85 14.78
CA ILE A 13 -44.02 -21.95 13.49
C ILE A 13 -43.77 -23.44 13.29
N ASP A 14 -44.62 -24.09 12.50
CA ASP A 14 -44.36 -25.47 12.08
C ASP A 14 -43.01 -25.51 11.34
N PRO A 15 -42.02 -26.27 11.82
CA PRO A 15 -40.77 -26.41 11.11
C PRO A 15 -41.04 -27.13 9.79
N PRO A 16 -40.33 -26.78 8.69
CA PRO A 16 -40.47 -27.52 7.44
C PRO A 16 -40.21 -29.01 7.70
N LEU A 17 -41.12 -29.84 7.17
CA LEU A 17 -41.30 -31.29 7.38
C LEU A 17 -40.08 -32.19 7.10
N THR A 18 -38.90 -31.61 6.84
CA THR A 18 -37.65 -32.29 6.47
C THR A 18 -36.49 -32.02 7.44
N THR A 19 -36.68 -31.23 8.50
CA THR A 19 -35.61 -30.90 9.46
C THR A 19 -35.42 -31.98 10.53
N PRO A 20 -34.19 -32.40 10.85
CA PRO A 20 -33.94 -33.33 11.95
C PRO A 20 -34.47 -32.78 13.27
N ARG A 21 -35.11 -33.61 14.12
CA ARG A 21 -35.66 -33.19 15.43
C ARG A 21 -34.65 -32.45 16.30
N SER A 22 -33.37 -32.81 16.22
CA SER A 22 -32.27 -32.13 16.90
C SER A 22 -32.05 -30.69 16.44
N VAL A 23 -32.25 -30.41 15.15
CA VAL A 23 -32.17 -29.06 14.58
C VAL A 23 -33.39 -28.24 15.00
N GLY A 24 -34.59 -28.84 14.98
CA GLY A 24 -35.82 -28.19 15.47
C GLY A 24 -35.72 -27.75 16.94
N ALA A 25 -35.12 -28.58 17.81
CA ALA A 25 -34.89 -28.22 19.21
C ALA A 25 -33.92 -27.02 19.37
N VAL A 26 -32.86 -26.96 18.55
CA VAL A 26 -31.94 -25.82 18.53
C VAL A 26 -32.63 -24.56 18.04
N ILE A 27 -33.44 -24.64 16.97
CA ILE A 27 -34.23 -23.51 16.46
C ILE A 27 -35.17 -22.97 17.55
N GLY A 28 -35.82 -23.86 18.32
CA GLY A 28 -36.66 -23.47 19.45
C GLY A 28 -35.88 -22.72 20.55
N LEU A 29 -34.67 -23.18 20.91
CA LEU A 29 -33.81 -22.50 21.88
C LEU A 29 -33.32 -21.14 21.38
N VAL A 30 -32.97 -21.03 20.10
CA VAL A 30 -32.56 -19.76 19.47
C VAL A 30 -33.73 -18.78 19.43
N SER A 31 -34.93 -19.25 19.08
CA SER A 31 -36.15 -18.43 19.10
C SER A 31 -36.43 -17.91 20.51
N ALA A 32 -36.40 -18.77 21.52
CA ALA A 32 -36.58 -18.37 22.93
C ALA A 32 -35.54 -17.34 23.38
N PHE A 33 -34.25 -17.54 23.04
CA PHE A 33 -33.20 -16.57 23.33
C PHE A 33 -33.47 -15.22 22.61
N SER A 34 -33.85 -15.26 21.33
CA SER A 34 -34.11 -14.04 20.56
C SER A 34 -35.26 -13.22 21.13
N GLN A 35 -36.34 -13.87 21.58
CA GLN A 35 -37.47 -13.22 22.21
C GLN A 35 -37.07 -12.59 23.54
N LEU A 36 -36.27 -13.26 24.36
CA LEU A 36 -35.85 -12.72 25.66
C LEU A 36 -34.87 -11.54 25.56
N VAL A 37 -34.11 -11.43 24.46
CA VAL A 37 -33.00 -10.48 24.33
C VAL A 37 -33.31 -9.28 23.43
N PHE A 38 -34.02 -9.48 22.32
CA PHE A 38 -34.22 -8.45 21.29
C PHE A 38 -35.61 -7.80 21.35
N THR A 39 -36.47 -8.23 22.26
CA THR A 39 -37.81 -7.64 22.48
C THR A 39 -37.83 -6.87 23.80
N PRO A 40 -38.85 -6.05 24.09
CA PRO A 40 -38.93 -5.29 25.35
C PRO A 40 -38.92 -6.15 26.62
N PHE A 41 -39.06 -7.49 26.53
CA PHE A 41 -38.81 -8.39 27.66
C PHE A 41 -37.37 -8.29 28.20
N ALA A 42 -36.43 -7.76 27.42
CA ALA A 42 -35.05 -7.53 27.85
C ALA A 42 -34.92 -6.51 29.00
N LEU A 43 -35.95 -5.71 29.29
CA LEU A 43 -35.96 -4.77 30.42
C LEU A 43 -36.19 -5.47 31.77
N GLU A 44 -36.70 -6.70 31.76
CA GLU A 44 -36.97 -7.46 32.98
C GLU A 44 -35.74 -8.28 33.43
N THR A 45 -35.35 -8.12 34.69
CA THR A 45 -34.17 -8.80 35.28
C THR A 45 -34.28 -10.34 35.23
N HIS A 46 -35.49 -10.89 35.37
CA HIS A 46 -35.74 -12.33 35.27
C HIS A 46 -35.53 -12.86 33.85
N SER A 47 -35.97 -12.11 32.84
CA SER A 47 -35.83 -12.47 31.42
C SER A 47 -34.36 -12.48 31.00
N ILE A 48 -33.55 -11.52 31.47
CA ILE A 48 -32.09 -11.51 31.27
C ILE A 48 -31.44 -12.74 31.92
N TRP A 49 -31.85 -13.12 33.14
CA TRP A 49 -31.33 -14.31 33.82
C TRP A 49 -31.61 -15.60 33.02
N HIS A 50 -32.85 -15.74 32.51
CA HIS A 50 -33.21 -16.87 31.64
C HIS A 50 -32.41 -16.85 30.32
N ALA A 51 -32.28 -15.68 29.68
CA ALA A 51 -31.50 -15.53 28.45
C ALA A 51 -30.04 -15.96 28.63
N ARG A 52 -29.40 -15.60 29.76
CA ARG A 52 -28.02 -16.02 30.08
C ARG A 52 -27.91 -17.54 30.25
N ARG A 53 -28.90 -18.19 30.87
CA ARG A 53 -28.93 -19.65 30.99
C ARG A 53 -29.11 -20.32 29.64
N VAL A 54 -30.02 -19.83 28.80
CA VAL A 54 -30.22 -20.34 27.44
C VAL A 54 -28.94 -20.18 26.62
N PHE A 55 -28.29 -19.02 26.68
CA PHE A 55 -27.00 -18.79 26.03
C PHE A 55 -25.92 -19.76 26.49
N LYS A 56 -25.80 -20.00 27.80
CA LYS A 56 -24.86 -20.98 28.34
C LYS A 56 -25.12 -22.39 27.78
N HIS A 57 -26.38 -22.79 27.68
CA HIS A 57 -26.74 -24.09 27.10
C HIS A 57 -26.41 -24.15 25.60
N LEU A 58 -26.71 -23.09 24.84
CA LEU A 58 -26.33 -22.99 23.43
C LEU A 58 -24.81 -23.12 23.24
N VAL A 59 -24.01 -22.42 24.05
CA VAL A 59 -22.55 -22.52 24.01
C VAL A 59 -22.04 -23.92 24.37
N GLU A 60 -22.64 -24.60 25.35
CA GLU A 60 -22.29 -25.98 25.71
C GLU A 60 -22.64 -26.99 24.61
N LEU A 61 -23.72 -26.75 23.85
CA LEU A 61 -24.11 -27.59 22.72
C LEU A 61 -23.08 -27.57 21.58
N VAL A 62 -22.27 -26.52 21.46
CA VAL A 62 -21.22 -26.42 20.43
C VAL A 62 -20.21 -27.56 20.53
N THR A 63 -19.85 -28.04 21.74
CA THR A 63 -18.92 -29.17 21.91
C THR A 63 -19.57 -30.48 22.33
N ARG A 64 -20.72 -30.44 23.04
CA ARG A 64 -21.37 -31.67 23.57
C ARG A 64 -22.34 -32.37 22.63
N ALA A 65 -22.93 -31.67 21.66
CA ALA A 65 -23.99 -32.28 20.84
C ALA A 65 -23.41 -33.31 19.86
N GLY A 66 -23.98 -34.52 19.80
CA GLY A 66 -23.51 -35.55 18.86
C GLY A 66 -23.88 -35.32 17.39
N CYS A 67 -24.83 -34.42 17.11
CA CYS A 67 -25.31 -34.15 15.75
C CYS A 67 -24.60 -32.93 15.13
N VAL A 68 -23.81 -33.16 14.07
CA VAL A 68 -23.04 -32.12 13.35
C VAL A 68 -23.95 -30.98 12.86
N ARG A 69 -25.12 -31.29 12.29
CA ARG A 69 -26.09 -30.29 11.81
C ARG A 69 -26.64 -29.42 12.94
N ALA A 70 -26.87 -29.98 14.13
CA ALA A 70 -27.33 -29.22 15.28
C ALA A 70 -26.23 -28.25 15.78
N ARG A 71 -24.97 -28.71 15.84
CA ARG A 71 -23.81 -27.88 16.20
C ARG A 71 -23.62 -26.73 15.21
N LEU A 72 -23.72 -27.02 13.91
CA LEU A 72 -23.62 -26.02 12.85
C LEU A 72 -24.73 -24.97 12.96
N THR A 73 -25.97 -25.37 13.25
CA THR A 73 -27.10 -24.44 13.44
C THR A 73 -26.86 -23.51 14.63
N VAL A 74 -26.31 -24.04 15.73
CA VAL A 74 -25.91 -23.20 16.89
C VAL A 74 -24.80 -22.21 16.48
N LEU A 75 -23.80 -22.67 15.73
CA LEU A 75 -22.71 -21.81 15.26
C LEU A 75 -23.18 -20.73 14.29
N GLN A 76 -24.10 -21.04 13.38
CA GLN A 76 -24.72 -20.07 12.47
C GLN A 76 -25.41 -18.94 13.23
N PHE A 77 -26.04 -19.24 14.36
CA PHE A 77 -26.59 -18.22 15.25
C PHE A 77 -25.49 -17.43 15.99
N LEU A 78 -24.59 -18.12 16.70
CA LEU A 78 -23.59 -17.47 17.56
C LEU A 78 -22.57 -16.62 16.78
N MET A 79 -22.14 -17.08 15.61
CA MET A 79 -21.16 -16.37 14.77
C MET A 79 -21.73 -15.10 14.12
N ARG A 80 -23.05 -14.89 14.16
CA ARG A 80 -23.73 -13.67 13.68
C ARG A 80 -24.07 -12.68 14.80
N LEU A 81 -23.82 -13.03 16.07
CA LEU A 81 -23.92 -12.08 17.17
C LEU A 81 -22.82 -11.01 17.06
N ARG A 82 -23.22 -9.75 17.22
CA ARG A 82 -22.36 -8.58 17.18
C ARG A 82 -22.73 -7.65 18.34
N VAL A 83 -21.85 -6.68 18.59
CA VAL A 83 -21.99 -5.72 19.69
C VAL A 83 -21.75 -4.30 19.19
N ASP A 84 -22.54 -3.37 19.70
CA ASP A 84 -22.44 -1.94 19.45
C ASP A 84 -21.32 -1.28 20.28
N ARG A 85 -21.00 0.00 20.04
CA ARG A 85 -20.00 0.77 20.80
C ARG A 85 -20.38 0.85 22.27
N ASP A 86 -21.67 0.93 22.56
CA ASP A 86 -22.23 0.95 23.92
C ASP A 86 -22.35 -0.46 24.53
N HIS A 87 -21.62 -1.44 23.97
CA HIS A 87 -21.58 -2.82 24.43
C HIS A 87 -22.93 -3.59 24.35
N ARG A 88 -23.93 -3.08 23.64
CA ARG A 88 -25.23 -3.72 23.45
C ARG A 88 -25.18 -4.80 22.37
N VAL A 89 -25.78 -5.96 22.63
CA VAL A 89 -25.75 -7.11 21.71
C VAL A 89 -26.83 -6.97 20.64
N TYR A 90 -26.51 -7.27 19.38
CA TYR A 90 -27.47 -7.38 18.27
C TYR A 90 -27.18 -8.61 17.40
N PHE A 91 -28.19 -9.09 16.68
CA PHE A 91 -28.05 -10.16 15.69
C PHE A 91 -27.95 -9.57 14.29
N ALA A 92 -26.80 -9.77 13.62
CA ALA A 92 -26.58 -9.28 12.26
C ALA A 92 -27.20 -10.26 11.24
N LYS A 93 -28.31 -9.86 10.60
CA LYS A 93 -28.99 -10.70 9.61
C LYS A 93 -28.51 -10.39 8.20
N ASP A 94 -28.71 -9.15 7.75
CA ASP A 94 -28.36 -8.70 6.40
C ASP A 94 -26.92 -8.17 6.31
N GLU A 95 -26.33 -7.86 7.46
CA GLU A 95 -25.02 -7.22 7.58
C GLU A 95 -23.92 -8.14 8.15
N TYR A 96 -24.14 -9.45 8.14
CA TYR A 96 -23.20 -10.39 8.76
C TYR A 96 -21.83 -10.45 8.04
N ASP A 97 -21.82 -10.19 6.72
CA ASP A 97 -20.63 -10.16 5.86
C ASP A 97 -20.64 -8.93 4.94
N LYS A 98 -20.71 -7.73 5.53
CA LYS A 98 -20.72 -6.45 4.77
C LYS A 98 -19.59 -6.34 3.75
N ASP A 99 -18.43 -6.89 4.08
CA ASP A 99 -17.18 -6.72 3.33
C ASP A 99 -16.85 -7.93 2.44
N GLY A 100 -17.67 -8.98 2.47
CA GLY A 100 -17.41 -10.21 1.71
C GLY A 100 -16.23 -11.04 2.23
N ASN A 101 -15.70 -10.77 3.44
CA ASN A 101 -14.57 -11.50 3.98
C ASN A 101 -14.87 -12.99 4.19
N ILE A 102 -16.06 -13.31 4.68
CA ILE A 102 -16.44 -14.70 4.92
C ILE A 102 -16.59 -15.40 3.57
N ALA A 103 -17.17 -14.71 2.58
CA ALA A 103 -17.21 -15.19 1.20
C ALA A 103 -15.82 -15.44 0.61
N THR A 104 -14.86 -14.51 0.78
CA THR A 104 -13.47 -14.67 0.32
C THR A 104 -12.79 -15.88 0.98
N LEU A 105 -12.94 -16.05 2.30
CA LEU A 105 -12.36 -17.19 3.02
C LEU A 105 -13.02 -18.52 2.64
N ALA A 106 -14.33 -18.51 2.43
CA ALA A 106 -15.07 -19.68 1.96
C ALA A 106 -14.70 -20.03 0.51
N ALA A 107 -14.40 -19.05 -0.34
CA ALA A 107 -13.92 -19.28 -1.71
C ALA A 107 -12.59 -20.03 -1.73
N LEU A 108 -11.66 -19.75 -0.80
CA LEU A 108 -10.38 -20.46 -0.68
C LEU A 108 -10.55 -21.98 -0.45
N ILE A 109 -11.69 -22.41 0.09
CA ILE A 109 -12.03 -23.81 0.34
C ILE A 109 -13.15 -24.33 -0.57
N GLY A 110 -13.50 -23.59 -1.64
CA GLY A 110 -14.51 -23.98 -2.61
C GLY A 110 -15.95 -24.00 -2.07
N ARG A 111 -16.27 -23.15 -1.08
CA ARG A 111 -17.58 -23.08 -0.40
C ARG A 111 -18.37 -21.80 -0.66
N ALA A 112 -17.94 -20.99 -1.61
CA ALA A 112 -18.67 -19.81 -2.09
C ALA A 112 -18.95 -19.95 -3.59
N GLU A 113 -20.11 -19.49 -4.05
CA GLU A 113 -20.38 -19.39 -5.50
C GLU A 113 -19.45 -18.33 -6.12
N SER A 114 -18.71 -18.68 -7.20
CA SER A 114 -17.80 -17.78 -7.94
C SER A 114 -18.47 -16.52 -8.55
N GLY A 115 -19.74 -16.25 -8.26
CA GLY A 115 -20.53 -15.13 -8.81
C GLY A 115 -20.94 -14.04 -7.82
N ALA A 116 -20.67 -14.19 -6.51
CA ALA A 116 -21.11 -13.23 -5.48
C ALA A 116 -20.00 -12.31 -4.94
N SER A 117 -18.84 -12.25 -5.60
CA SER A 117 -17.95 -11.11 -5.43
C SER A 117 -18.56 -9.93 -6.18
N THR A 118 -18.92 -8.87 -5.46
CA THR A 118 -19.06 -7.56 -6.07
C THR A 118 -17.75 -7.22 -6.77
N GLY A 119 -17.74 -7.43 -8.09
CA GLY A 119 -16.77 -6.88 -9.03
C GLY A 119 -15.32 -7.32 -8.89
N LEU A 120 -15.01 -8.57 -8.53
CA LEU A 120 -13.63 -9.04 -8.42
C LEU A 120 -13.46 -10.51 -8.83
N GLY A 121 -12.91 -10.75 -10.03
CA GLY A 121 -12.55 -12.09 -10.50
C GLY A 121 -12.13 -12.16 -11.96
N MET A 122 -10.84 -11.94 -12.25
CA MET A 122 -10.18 -12.48 -13.45
C MET A 122 -8.89 -13.19 -13.04
N VAL A 123 -9.03 -14.34 -12.39
CA VAL A 123 -7.92 -15.31 -12.20
C VAL A 123 -8.37 -16.76 -12.41
N GLU A 124 -9.68 -17.08 -12.50
CA GLU A 124 -10.15 -18.48 -12.56
C GLU A 124 -10.38 -19.06 -13.96
N GLU A 125 -10.31 -18.28 -15.05
CA GLU A 125 -10.41 -18.84 -16.41
C GLU A 125 -9.08 -19.43 -16.93
N GLN A 126 -7.95 -19.18 -16.27
CA GLN A 126 -6.65 -19.69 -16.72
C GLN A 126 -6.30 -21.08 -16.15
N SER A 127 -6.92 -21.52 -15.05
CA SER A 127 -6.59 -22.84 -14.46
C SER A 127 -7.31 -24.02 -15.15
N ARG A 128 -8.48 -23.77 -15.76
CA ARG A 128 -9.23 -24.82 -16.50
C ARG A 128 -8.58 -25.19 -17.83
N ASP A 129 -7.94 -24.23 -18.50
CA ASP A 129 -7.24 -24.48 -19.77
C ASP A 129 -5.90 -25.20 -19.61
N ASP A 130 -5.24 -25.05 -18.46
CA ASP A 130 -3.98 -25.75 -18.15
C ASP A 130 -4.18 -27.22 -17.73
N GLU A 131 -5.32 -27.56 -17.11
CA GLU A 131 -5.67 -28.97 -16.86
C GLU A 131 -6.06 -29.73 -18.14
N LEU A 132 -6.75 -29.07 -19.08
CA LEU A 132 -7.11 -29.64 -20.38
C LEU A 132 -5.88 -29.88 -21.29
N LYS A 133 -4.81 -29.08 -21.13
CA LYS A 133 -3.54 -29.27 -21.86
C LYS A 133 -2.60 -30.29 -21.19
N ARG A 134 -2.64 -30.45 -19.86
CA ARG A 134 -1.92 -31.53 -19.15
C ARG A 134 -2.58 -32.90 -19.29
N ALA A 135 -3.89 -32.96 -19.56
CA ALA A 135 -4.60 -34.20 -19.83
C ALA A 135 -4.34 -34.78 -21.24
N ARG A 136 -3.70 -34.03 -22.16
CA ARG A 136 -3.38 -34.47 -23.54
C ARG A 136 -1.92 -34.87 -23.79
N SER A 137 -1.02 -34.75 -22.80
CA SER A 137 0.43 -35.00 -22.98
C SER A 137 0.96 -36.26 -22.26
N ARG A 138 0.10 -37.22 -21.91
CA ARG A 138 0.52 -38.53 -21.39
C ARG A 138 -0.25 -39.70 -22.01
N MET A 139 -0.12 -39.90 -23.31
CA MET A 139 -0.32 -41.22 -23.94
C MET A 139 0.39 -41.24 -25.29
N VAL A 140 1.53 -41.93 -25.38
CA VAL A 140 1.92 -42.94 -26.40
C VAL A 140 3.26 -43.55 -25.96
N PRO A 141 3.36 -44.86 -25.68
CA PRO A 141 4.63 -45.57 -25.67
C PRO A 141 5.08 -45.84 -27.11
N GLN A 142 6.35 -45.53 -27.35
CA GLN A 142 7.10 -45.79 -28.57
C GLN A 142 7.40 -47.29 -28.69
N GLU A 143 6.91 -47.96 -29.74
CA GLU A 143 7.52 -49.21 -30.21
C GLU A 143 7.76 -49.19 -31.72
N ARG A 144 8.89 -49.80 -32.03
CA ARG A 144 9.65 -49.83 -33.27
C ARG A 144 9.08 -50.89 -34.23
N ASP A 145 9.35 -50.63 -35.51
CA ASP A 145 9.65 -51.58 -36.59
C ASP A 145 8.59 -51.93 -37.64
N GLY A 146 9.05 -51.78 -38.89
CA GLY A 146 9.01 -52.90 -39.83
C GLY A 146 7.84 -52.95 -40.81
N ARG A 147 8.12 -52.50 -42.03
CA ARG A 147 7.32 -52.63 -43.26
C ARG A 147 6.77 -54.06 -43.56
N ARG A 148 5.60 -54.04 -44.22
CA ARG A 148 5.06 -54.93 -45.29
C ARG A 148 4.18 -56.15 -44.95
N ALA A 149 2.89 -55.97 -45.31
CA ALA A 149 2.05 -56.71 -46.28
C ALA A 149 1.92 -58.25 -46.24
N SER A 150 0.68 -58.74 -46.05
CA SER A 150 -0.12 -59.54 -47.02
C SER A 150 -1.37 -60.10 -46.32
N ARG A 151 -2.58 -59.78 -46.81
CA ARG A 151 -3.48 -60.66 -47.58
C ARG A 151 -3.70 -62.06 -46.98
N GLY A 152 -4.88 -62.31 -46.42
CA GLY A 152 -5.33 -63.63 -46.00
C GLY A 152 -6.80 -63.71 -45.62
N ARG A 153 -7.59 -64.19 -46.57
CA ARG A 153 -9.04 -64.47 -46.61
C ARG A 153 -9.52 -65.49 -45.55
N GLY A 154 -10.80 -65.36 -45.15
CA GLY A 154 -11.66 -66.45 -44.64
C GLY A 154 -11.43 -66.80 -43.16
N GLY A 155 -12.41 -67.12 -42.33
CA GLY A 155 -13.83 -67.41 -42.44
C GLY A 155 -14.25 -67.85 -41.03
N GLN A 156 -15.49 -67.58 -40.62
CA GLN A 156 -16.04 -68.16 -39.38
C GLN A 156 -16.11 -69.69 -39.51
N PRO A 157 -16.02 -70.44 -38.39
CA PRO A 157 -17.28 -70.91 -37.79
C PRO A 157 -17.31 -71.03 -36.25
N ARG A 158 -18.52 -70.79 -35.73
CA ARG A 158 -19.32 -71.53 -34.71
C ARG A 158 -18.66 -72.40 -33.62
N MET A 159 -19.08 -72.09 -32.39
CA MET A 159 -19.44 -72.92 -31.22
C MET A 159 -18.96 -74.37 -31.14
N GLU A 160 -18.35 -74.72 -30.00
CA GLU A 160 -18.69 -75.92 -29.23
C GLU A 160 -18.33 -75.77 -27.75
N ALA A 161 -19.20 -76.31 -26.89
CA ALA A 161 -19.02 -76.42 -25.45
C ALA A 161 -18.14 -77.64 -25.12
N SER A 162 -17.48 -77.64 -23.95
CA SER A 162 -17.61 -78.67 -22.91
C SER A 162 -16.35 -78.84 -22.05
N ARG A 163 -16.57 -78.79 -20.73
CA ARG A 163 -15.98 -79.65 -19.67
C ARG A 163 -14.50 -79.50 -19.25
N SER A 164 -14.35 -78.94 -18.05
CA SER A 164 -13.94 -79.65 -16.81
C SER A 164 -12.64 -79.23 -16.12
N ARG A 165 -12.85 -78.75 -14.89
CA ARG A 165 -12.15 -79.08 -13.63
C ARG A 165 -10.66 -78.76 -13.49
N SER A 166 -10.38 -77.77 -12.63
CA SER A 166 -9.68 -78.03 -11.35
C SER A 166 -9.94 -76.88 -10.36
N ARG A 167 -10.21 -77.26 -9.10
CA ARG A 167 -10.40 -76.36 -7.96
C ARG A 167 -9.03 -76.07 -7.33
N VAL A 168 -8.75 -74.81 -7.07
CA VAL A 168 -7.84 -74.38 -5.99
C VAL A 168 -8.54 -73.21 -5.25
N PRO A 169 -8.71 -73.25 -3.92
CA PRO A 169 -9.35 -72.16 -3.19
C PRO A 169 -8.34 -71.01 -3.02
N GLY A 170 -8.58 -69.91 -3.72
CA GLY A 170 -7.85 -68.66 -3.57
C GLY A 170 -8.28 -67.92 -2.30
N ARG A 171 -7.30 -67.80 -1.39
CA ARG A 171 -7.19 -66.91 -0.22
C ARG A 171 -8.06 -65.64 -0.33
N ALA A 172 -8.93 -65.41 0.66
CA ALA A 172 -9.68 -64.16 0.79
C ALA A 172 -8.72 -62.98 0.92
N MET A 173 -8.79 -62.06 -0.03
CA MET A 173 -8.15 -60.74 0.06
C MET A 173 -8.90 -59.93 1.14
N PRO A 174 -8.20 -59.24 2.06
CA PRO A 174 -8.86 -58.30 2.95
C PRO A 174 -9.52 -57.22 2.10
N SER A 175 -10.78 -56.89 2.39
CA SER A 175 -11.53 -55.86 1.67
C SER A 175 -10.67 -54.60 1.59
N ALA A 176 -10.40 -54.14 0.37
CA ALA A 176 -9.89 -52.80 0.16
C ALA A 176 -10.74 -51.85 0.99
N ILE A 177 -10.09 -51.05 1.84
CA ILE A 177 -10.70 -49.95 2.56
C ILE A 177 -11.42 -49.12 1.50
N GLN A 178 -12.75 -49.24 1.44
CA GLN A 178 -13.57 -48.35 0.65
C GLN A 178 -13.31 -46.97 1.23
N LYS A 179 -12.55 -46.12 0.52
CA LYS A 179 -12.55 -44.69 0.79
C LYS A 179 -14.01 -44.26 0.77
N ALA A 180 -14.56 -43.96 1.95
CA ALA A 180 -15.93 -43.49 2.07
C ALA A 180 -16.09 -42.27 1.16
N LYS A 181 -17.12 -42.27 0.31
CA LYS A 181 -17.45 -41.13 -0.55
C LYS A 181 -17.44 -39.83 0.27
N ALA A 182 -16.83 -38.77 -0.28
CA ALA A 182 -16.92 -37.43 0.27
C ALA A 182 -18.40 -37.05 0.49
N ARG A 183 -18.72 -36.46 1.65
CA ARG A 183 -20.07 -35.96 1.94
C ARG A 183 -20.26 -34.64 1.21
N ASP A 184 -21.48 -34.39 0.76
CA ASP A 184 -21.87 -33.07 0.25
C ASP A 184 -21.62 -32.00 1.34
N PRO A 185 -21.15 -30.79 0.96
CA PRO A 185 -20.83 -29.74 1.92
C PRO A 185 -22.10 -29.34 2.71
N LEU A 186 -21.97 -29.22 4.03
CA LEU A 186 -23.11 -28.89 4.90
C LEU A 186 -23.44 -27.40 4.91
N TRP A 187 -22.53 -26.55 4.46
CA TRP A 187 -22.71 -25.11 4.35
C TRP A 187 -21.99 -24.57 3.11
N MET A 188 -22.59 -23.53 2.51
CA MET A 188 -22.11 -22.77 1.36
C MET A 188 -22.55 -21.30 1.53
N ILE A 189 -21.84 -20.37 0.90
CA ILE A 189 -22.18 -18.94 0.87
C ILE A 189 -22.70 -18.58 -0.53
N PRO A 190 -23.85 -17.89 -0.66
CA PRO A 190 -24.68 -17.30 0.39
C PRO A 190 -25.48 -18.32 1.23
N GLU A 191 -25.50 -18.12 2.56
CA GLU A 191 -26.18 -19.05 3.49
C GLU A 191 -27.70 -18.83 3.52
N VAL A 192 -28.47 -19.90 3.34
CA VAL A 192 -29.92 -19.90 3.64
C VAL A 192 -30.11 -20.28 5.10
N LEU A 193 -30.45 -19.30 5.94
CA LEU A 193 -30.79 -19.54 7.35
C LEU A 193 -32.14 -20.25 7.47
N SER A 194 -32.17 -21.38 8.17
CA SER A 194 -33.41 -22.04 8.61
C SER A 194 -33.97 -21.43 9.91
N LEU A 195 -33.28 -20.44 10.47
CA LEU A 195 -33.58 -19.77 11.74
C LEU A 195 -34.26 -18.42 11.48
N SER A 196 -35.36 -18.17 12.20
CA SER A 196 -35.99 -16.84 12.28
C SER A 196 -35.69 -16.22 13.65
N VAL A 197 -35.14 -15.00 13.66
CA VAL A 197 -34.77 -14.26 14.88
C VAL A 197 -35.66 -13.03 14.98
N ALA A 198 -36.31 -12.83 16.13
CA ALA A 198 -37.15 -11.65 16.38
C ALA A 198 -36.29 -10.37 16.42
N ALA A 199 -36.78 -9.28 15.79
CA ALA A 199 -36.12 -7.97 15.76
C ALA A 199 -34.62 -8.00 15.37
N SER A 200 -34.30 -8.60 14.23
CA SER A 200 -32.95 -8.61 13.67
C SER A 200 -32.39 -7.19 13.47
N ASP A 201 -31.08 -7.02 13.63
CA ASP A 201 -30.34 -5.77 13.46
C ASP A 201 -30.68 -4.64 14.46
N VAL A 202 -31.51 -4.92 15.48
CA VAL A 202 -31.80 -4.01 16.60
C VAL A 202 -30.91 -4.37 17.81
N ALA A 203 -30.31 -3.36 18.44
CA ALA A 203 -29.52 -3.54 19.65
C ALA A 203 -30.39 -3.82 20.87
N SER A 204 -30.00 -4.80 21.69
CA SER A 204 -30.68 -5.13 22.94
C SER A 204 -30.64 -3.95 23.92
N GLU A 205 -31.78 -3.67 24.55
CA GLU A 205 -31.91 -2.60 25.54
C GLU A 205 -31.39 -3.01 26.94
N GLY A 206 -31.23 -4.30 27.21
CA GLY A 206 -30.86 -4.82 28.53
C GLY A 206 -29.58 -5.68 28.58
N LEU A 207 -29.27 -6.43 27.51
CA LEU A 207 -28.12 -7.34 27.50
C LEU A 207 -26.87 -6.71 26.89
N MET A 208 -25.79 -6.65 27.69
CA MET A 208 -24.52 -6.06 27.30
C MET A 208 -23.38 -7.09 27.29
N SER A 209 -22.33 -6.86 26.50
CA SER A 209 -21.10 -7.68 26.52
C SER A 209 -20.16 -7.31 27.66
N TYR A 210 -20.18 -6.05 28.08
CA TYR A 210 -19.35 -5.48 29.13
C TYR A 210 -20.00 -4.19 29.65
N ASP A 211 -20.00 -3.99 30.96
CA ASP A 211 -20.47 -2.77 31.58
C ASP A 211 -19.27 -1.90 32.02
N PRO A 212 -19.06 -0.72 31.39
CA PRO A 212 -17.98 0.19 31.75
C PRO A 212 -18.24 0.96 33.06
N ALA A 213 -19.51 1.09 33.50
CA ALA A 213 -19.87 1.83 34.70
C ALA A 213 -19.76 0.98 35.98
N GLN A 214 -20.07 -0.32 35.89
CA GLN A 214 -19.96 -1.26 37.02
C GLN A 214 -19.37 -2.62 36.60
N PRO A 215 -18.04 -2.77 36.58
CA PRO A 215 -17.37 -4.01 36.13
C PRO A 215 -17.63 -5.25 37.01
N SER A 216 -18.26 -5.09 38.18
CA SER A 216 -18.62 -6.17 39.12
C SER A 216 -20.06 -6.70 38.95
N HIS A 217 -20.98 -5.90 38.39
CA HIS A 217 -22.37 -6.33 38.20
C HIS A 217 -22.45 -7.32 37.04
N THR A 218 -22.61 -8.60 37.38
CA THR A 218 -22.60 -9.67 36.38
C THR A 218 -24.00 -9.92 35.80
N ASP A 219 -25.04 -9.23 36.29
CA ASP A 219 -26.43 -9.61 36.04
C ASP A 219 -26.88 -9.36 34.61
N SER A 220 -26.39 -8.27 33.99
CA SER A 220 -26.72 -7.87 32.61
C SER A 220 -25.65 -8.24 31.56
N ILE A 221 -24.61 -8.99 31.96
CA ILE A 221 -23.45 -9.28 31.11
C ILE A 221 -23.55 -10.67 30.44
N LEU A 222 -23.40 -10.69 29.12
CA LEU A 222 -23.24 -11.90 28.31
C LEU A 222 -21.89 -12.57 28.57
N GLN A 223 -21.87 -13.88 28.80
CA GLN A 223 -20.64 -14.64 29.09
C GLN A 223 -19.82 -14.94 27.83
N SER A 224 -19.35 -13.91 27.11
CA SER A 224 -18.55 -14.08 25.87
C SER A 224 -17.24 -14.84 26.10
N SER A 225 -16.67 -14.81 27.30
CA SER A 225 -15.48 -15.58 27.66
C SER A 225 -15.71 -17.10 27.62
N LEU A 226 -16.90 -17.57 28.01
CA LEU A 226 -17.23 -19.01 27.95
C LEU A 226 -17.32 -19.47 26.51
N TYR A 227 -17.97 -18.66 25.67
CA TYR A 227 -18.06 -18.89 24.23
C TYR A 227 -16.68 -18.97 23.57
N LEU A 228 -15.81 -17.99 23.82
CA LEU A 228 -14.45 -17.99 23.26
C LEU A 228 -13.63 -19.21 23.75
N THR A 229 -13.81 -19.63 25.01
CA THR A 229 -13.15 -20.84 25.53
C THR A 229 -13.59 -22.09 24.78
N LYS A 230 -14.90 -22.20 24.48
CA LYS A 230 -15.43 -23.30 23.67
C LYS A 230 -14.97 -23.25 22.21
N LEU A 231 -14.76 -22.07 21.64
CA LEU A 231 -14.15 -21.96 20.31
C LEU A 231 -12.70 -22.44 20.30
N VAL A 232 -11.91 -22.12 21.34
CA VAL A 232 -10.54 -22.66 21.49
C VAL A 232 -10.57 -24.19 21.60
N GLU A 233 -11.49 -24.75 22.40
CA GLU A 233 -11.69 -26.21 22.52
C GLU A 233 -12.04 -26.86 21.16
N VAL A 234 -12.88 -26.21 20.35
CA VAL A 234 -13.18 -26.66 18.98
C VAL A 234 -11.92 -26.62 18.10
N ILE A 235 -11.12 -25.57 18.16
CA ILE A 235 -9.89 -25.48 17.34
C ILE A 235 -8.88 -26.58 17.71
N GLU A 236 -8.81 -26.98 18.98
CA GLU A 236 -7.87 -27.99 19.48
C GLU A 236 -8.35 -29.44 19.30
N THR A 237 -9.65 -29.71 19.48
CA THR A 237 -10.17 -31.07 19.66
C THR A 237 -11.15 -31.53 18.58
N GLU A 238 -11.52 -30.67 17.63
CA GLU A 238 -12.56 -30.99 16.66
C GLU A 238 -12.14 -32.07 15.66
N LYS A 239 -13.06 -33.03 15.44
CA LYS A 239 -12.88 -34.15 14.52
C LYS A 239 -13.53 -33.93 13.16
N GLU A 240 -14.57 -33.10 13.10
CA GLU A 240 -15.33 -32.85 11.87
C GLU A 240 -14.89 -31.54 11.18
N TRP A 241 -14.45 -31.66 9.93
CA TRP A 241 -14.00 -30.53 9.11
C TRP A 241 -15.08 -29.46 8.90
N GLU A 242 -16.35 -29.84 8.77
CA GLU A 242 -17.45 -28.91 8.52
C GLU A 242 -17.59 -27.84 9.61
N ILE A 243 -17.35 -28.24 10.86
CA ILE A 243 -17.44 -27.36 12.04
C ILE A 243 -16.18 -26.51 12.16
N LEU A 244 -15.02 -27.14 11.98
CA LEU A 244 -13.74 -26.44 12.05
C LEU A 244 -13.62 -25.37 10.96
N SER A 245 -13.96 -25.70 9.71
CA SER A 245 -13.95 -24.77 8.58
C SER A 245 -14.90 -23.59 8.80
N TYR A 246 -16.10 -23.84 9.34
CA TYR A 246 -17.06 -22.78 9.68
C TYR A 246 -16.48 -21.83 10.73
N VAL A 247 -15.88 -22.36 11.79
CA VAL A 247 -15.26 -21.54 12.84
C VAL A 247 -14.09 -20.74 12.25
N LEU A 248 -13.20 -21.36 11.47
CA LEU A 248 -12.04 -20.66 10.93
C LEU A 248 -12.39 -19.55 9.93
N CYS A 249 -13.48 -19.68 9.15
CA CYS A 249 -13.91 -18.65 8.22
C CYS A 249 -14.64 -17.48 8.91
N HIS A 250 -15.45 -17.76 9.95
CA HIS A 250 -16.25 -16.73 10.62
C HIS A 250 -15.56 -16.07 11.82
N LEU A 251 -14.57 -16.73 12.42
CA LEU A 251 -13.87 -16.21 13.60
C LEU A 251 -13.14 -14.87 13.34
N PRO A 252 -12.46 -14.63 12.21
CA PRO A 252 -11.80 -13.34 11.95
C PRO A 252 -12.78 -12.16 11.95
N THR A 253 -13.95 -12.30 11.32
CA THR A 253 -14.95 -11.23 11.26
C THR A 253 -15.61 -11.00 12.62
N GLN A 254 -15.85 -12.05 13.40
CA GLN A 254 -16.38 -11.92 14.75
C GLN A 254 -15.37 -11.27 15.71
N LEU A 255 -14.09 -11.68 15.68
CA LEU A 255 -13.02 -11.06 16.46
C LEU A 255 -12.76 -9.61 16.05
N SER A 256 -13.13 -9.21 14.83
CA SER A 256 -13.01 -7.80 14.42
C SER A 256 -13.96 -6.88 15.20
N ASN A 257 -15.08 -7.41 15.74
CA ASN A 257 -15.92 -6.71 16.70
C ASN A 257 -15.32 -6.78 18.12
N LYS A 258 -14.40 -5.87 18.41
CA LYS A 258 -13.63 -5.88 19.66
C LYS A 258 -14.48 -5.67 20.92
N HIS A 259 -15.58 -4.93 20.81
CA HIS A 259 -16.49 -4.68 21.93
C HIS A 259 -17.14 -5.97 22.47
N LEU A 260 -17.24 -7.03 21.66
CA LEU A 260 -17.72 -8.34 22.12
C LEU A 260 -16.75 -9.04 23.10
N PHE A 261 -15.44 -8.81 22.96
CA PHE A 261 -14.39 -9.52 23.71
C PHE A 261 -13.55 -8.63 24.64
N CYS A 262 -14.02 -7.43 24.97
CA CYS A 262 -13.28 -6.45 25.78
C CYS A 262 -13.12 -6.79 27.28
N GLY A 263 -13.92 -7.72 27.81
CA GLY A 263 -13.93 -8.06 29.24
C GLY A 263 -12.62 -8.71 29.75
N PRO A 264 -12.29 -8.57 31.05
CA PRO A 264 -11.02 -9.04 31.63
C PRO A 264 -10.83 -10.56 31.54
N ARG A 265 -11.91 -11.33 31.63
CA ARG A 265 -11.87 -12.79 31.42
C ARG A 265 -11.59 -13.14 29.96
N SER A 266 -12.20 -12.42 29.03
CA SER A 266 -12.01 -12.60 27.58
C SER A 266 -10.58 -12.28 27.17
N LYS A 267 -9.94 -11.24 27.75
CA LYS A 267 -8.51 -10.93 27.53
C LYS A 267 -7.59 -12.12 27.81
N LYS A 268 -7.79 -12.83 28.93
CA LYS A 268 -7.01 -14.03 29.26
C LYS A 268 -7.23 -15.17 28.26
N VAL A 269 -8.45 -15.34 27.76
CA VAL A 269 -8.78 -16.38 26.78
C VAL A 269 -8.20 -16.04 25.40
N ILE A 270 -8.12 -14.76 25.01
CA ILE A 270 -7.44 -14.33 23.78
C ILE A 270 -5.95 -14.71 23.83
N GLY A 271 -5.30 -14.54 24.98
CA GLY A 271 -3.95 -15.05 25.22
C GLY A 271 -3.83 -16.56 24.95
N LYS A 272 -4.76 -17.35 25.50
CA LYS A 272 -4.80 -18.81 25.26
C LYS A 272 -5.06 -19.17 23.80
N LEU A 273 -5.97 -18.46 23.13
CA LEU A 273 -6.26 -18.66 21.70
C LEU A 273 -4.99 -18.45 20.85
N LEU A 274 -4.23 -17.38 21.12
CA LEU A 274 -2.98 -17.11 20.42
C LEU A 274 -1.95 -18.22 20.66
N THR A 275 -1.75 -18.67 21.91
CA THR A 275 -0.82 -19.76 22.22
C THR A 275 -1.25 -21.09 21.58
N SER A 276 -2.56 -21.38 21.58
CA SER A 276 -3.13 -22.59 20.96
C SER A 276 -2.90 -22.60 19.44
N LEU A 277 -3.20 -21.48 18.76
CA LEU A 277 -2.93 -21.33 17.33
C LEU A 277 -1.43 -21.38 17.02
N PHE A 278 -0.58 -20.76 17.86
CA PHE A 278 0.87 -20.80 17.71
C PHE A 278 1.40 -22.22 17.78
N ASN A 279 1.09 -22.97 18.85
CA ASN A 279 1.54 -24.35 19.00
C ASN A 279 0.98 -25.23 17.88
N GLY A 280 -0.29 -25.04 17.53
CA GLY A 280 -0.95 -25.75 16.44
C GLY A 280 -0.28 -25.55 15.08
N ILE A 281 0.20 -24.35 14.77
CA ILE A 281 0.87 -24.05 13.50
C ILE A 281 2.33 -24.49 13.54
N SER A 282 3.07 -24.16 14.60
CA SER A 282 4.51 -24.48 14.74
C SER A 282 4.78 -25.99 14.75
N GLU A 283 3.92 -26.78 15.39
CA GLU A 283 4.04 -28.26 15.42
C GLU A 283 3.35 -28.93 14.22
N GLY A 284 2.75 -28.14 13.33
CA GLY A 284 1.87 -28.61 12.25
C GLY A 284 0.68 -29.44 12.77
N SER A 285 0.30 -29.26 14.04
CA SER A 285 -0.70 -30.06 14.76
C SER A 285 -2.14 -29.64 14.49
N LEU A 286 -2.32 -28.44 13.94
CA LEU A 286 -3.63 -27.90 13.61
C LEU A 286 -4.38 -28.85 12.65
N ALA A 287 -5.60 -29.20 13.03
CA ALA A 287 -6.48 -30.13 12.30
C ALA A 287 -5.93 -31.58 12.14
N LYS A 288 -4.91 -32.01 12.91
CA LYS A 288 -4.46 -33.42 12.89
C LYS A 288 -5.55 -34.41 13.34
N GLN A 289 -6.49 -33.95 14.16
CA GLN A 289 -7.58 -34.78 14.70
C GLN A 289 -8.77 -34.94 13.73
N VAL A 290 -8.73 -34.29 12.57
CA VAL A 290 -9.79 -34.38 11.56
C VAL A 290 -9.78 -35.76 10.92
N GLU A 291 -10.84 -36.53 11.14
CA GLU A 291 -10.93 -37.93 10.70
C GLU A 291 -11.22 -38.05 9.19
N ARG A 292 -11.87 -37.03 8.58
CA ARG A 292 -12.30 -37.05 7.17
C ARG A 292 -12.10 -35.71 6.48
N TRP A 293 -11.29 -35.70 5.42
CA TRP A 293 -11.05 -34.54 4.56
C TRP A 293 -11.94 -34.60 3.30
N PRO A 294 -12.52 -33.47 2.86
CA PRO A 294 -13.11 -33.36 1.51
C PRO A 294 -12.07 -33.51 0.41
N ASP A 295 -12.50 -33.90 -0.79
CA ASP A 295 -11.60 -34.06 -1.94
C ASP A 295 -10.94 -32.72 -2.29
N GLY A 296 -9.59 -32.70 -2.29
CA GLY A 296 -8.79 -31.51 -2.63
C GLY A 296 -8.36 -30.62 -1.47
N ILE A 297 -8.90 -30.81 -0.26
CA ILE A 297 -8.55 -29.99 0.92
C ILE A 297 -7.56 -30.75 1.82
N ILE A 298 -6.51 -30.05 2.28
CA ILE A 298 -5.50 -30.59 3.18
C ILE A 298 -5.34 -29.75 4.46
N SER A 299 -4.66 -30.30 5.47
CA SER A 299 -4.34 -29.61 6.73
C SER A 299 -3.64 -28.26 6.53
N ARG A 300 -2.90 -28.07 5.44
CA ARG A 300 -2.27 -26.78 5.10
C ARG A 300 -3.28 -25.68 4.78
N ASP A 301 -4.44 -26.02 4.21
CA ASP A 301 -5.48 -25.03 3.88
C ASP A 301 -6.17 -24.55 5.16
N ALA A 302 -6.35 -25.46 6.13
CA ALA A 302 -6.80 -25.13 7.48
C ALA A 302 -5.84 -24.18 8.20
N GLN A 303 -4.53 -24.43 8.08
CA GLN A 303 -3.49 -23.53 8.59
C GLN A 303 -3.56 -22.17 7.88
N GLY A 304 -3.76 -22.14 6.56
CA GLY A 304 -3.99 -20.91 5.78
C GLY A 304 -5.13 -20.06 6.34
N LEU A 305 -6.29 -20.67 6.63
CA LEU A 305 -7.42 -19.97 7.24
C LEU A 305 -7.10 -19.43 8.65
N ALA A 306 -6.32 -20.16 9.44
CA ALA A 306 -5.92 -19.72 10.78
C ALA A 306 -5.06 -18.44 10.75
N TYR A 307 -4.26 -18.21 9.69
CA TYR A 307 -3.48 -16.97 9.53
C TYR A 307 -4.36 -15.71 9.42
N HIS A 308 -5.57 -15.82 8.86
CA HIS A 308 -6.50 -14.69 8.82
C HIS A 308 -6.99 -14.34 10.24
N THR A 309 -7.18 -15.33 11.11
CA THR A 309 -7.49 -15.10 12.53
C THR A 309 -6.32 -14.41 13.24
N LEU A 310 -5.09 -14.88 13.02
CA LEU A 310 -3.87 -14.27 13.59
C LEU A 310 -3.69 -12.80 13.16
N THR A 311 -4.06 -12.47 11.93
CA THR A 311 -3.99 -11.09 11.42
C THR A 311 -4.89 -10.14 12.22
N VAL A 312 -6.09 -10.59 12.61
CA VAL A 312 -7.01 -9.80 13.45
C VAL A 312 -6.48 -9.69 14.89
N LEU A 313 -5.78 -10.72 15.39
CA LEU A 313 -5.18 -10.70 16.74
C LEU A 313 -4.09 -9.63 16.91
N ILE A 314 -3.50 -9.10 15.83
CA ILE A 314 -2.60 -7.92 15.89
C ILE A 314 -3.32 -6.73 16.55
N SER A 315 -4.60 -6.52 16.24
CA SER A 315 -5.41 -5.43 16.82
C SER A 315 -5.62 -5.59 18.34
N TYR A 316 -5.40 -6.79 18.89
CA TYR A 316 -5.49 -7.09 20.31
C TYR A 316 -4.16 -6.90 21.06
N ARG A 317 -3.17 -6.18 20.49
CA ARG A 317 -1.85 -5.97 21.11
C ARG A 317 -1.89 -5.58 22.60
N ARG A 318 -2.87 -4.74 22.99
CA ARG A 318 -3.05 -4.25 24.38
C ARG A 318 -3.62 -5.29 25.34
N CYS A 319 -4.15 -6.40 24.84
CA CYS A 319 -4.61 -7.51 25.67
C CYS A 319 -3.45 -8.37 26.19
N PHE A 320 -2.24 -8.20 25.63
CA PHE A 320 -1.04 -8.91 26.05
C PHE A 320 -0.19 -8.00 26.93
N GLU A 321 0.00 -8.38 28.20
CA GLU A 321 0.83 -7.62 29.15
C GLU A 321 2.32 -7.82 28.91
N SER A 322 2.71 -8.91 28.24
CA SER A 322 4.11 -9.24 27.93
C SER A 322 4.39 -9.13 26.42
N SER A 323 5.64 -8.82 26.07
CA SER A 323 6.07 -8.72 24.66
C SER A 323 6.28 -10.08 24.00
N GLN A 324 6.33 -11.18 24.76
CA GLN A 324 6.61 -12.53 24.24
C GLN A 324 5.55 -13.01 23.23
N PRO A 325 4.22 -12.94 23.52
CA PRO A 325 3.20 -13.32 22.54
C PRO A 325 3.23 -12.48 21.27
N LEU A 326 3.65 -11.21 21.36
CA LEU A 326 3.79 -10.32 20.20
C LEU A 326 4.98 -10.72 19.31
N HIS A 327 6.08 -11.21 19.89
CA HIS A 327 7.20 -11.77 19.13
C HIS A 327 6.81 -13.07 18.44
N HIS A 328 6.13 -13.98 19.16
CA HIS A 328 5.62 -15.23 18.61
C HIS A 328 4.70 -15.00 17.41
N LEU A 329 3.88 -13.94 17.44
CA LEU A 329 2.97 -13.59 16.36
C LEU A 329 3.72 -13.22 15.06
N VAL A 330 4.77 -12.39 15.15
CA VAL A 330 5.63 -12.06 14.00
C VAL A 330 6.40 -13.29 13.50
N GLU A 331 6.86 -14.15 14.41
CA GLU A 331 7.53 -15.40 14.06
C GLU A 331 6.63 -16.39 13.30
N ILE A 332 5.35 -16.52 13.67
CA ILE A 332 4.39 -17.34 12.90
C ILE A 332 4.23 -16.80 11.48
N PHE A 333 4.11 -15.48 11.30
CA PHE A 333 4.00 -14.90 9.97
C PHE A 333 5.24 -15.16 9.13
N LEU A 334 6.43 -15.11 9.73
CA LEU A 334 7.68 -15.49 9.08
C LEU A 334 7.67 -16.97 8.62
N LEU A 335 7.16 -17.88 9.45
CA LEU A 335 6.99 -19.30 9.07
C LEU A 335 5.98 -19.44 7.91
N GLY A 336 4.89 -18.67 7.94
CA GLY A 336 3.83 -18.69 6.93
C GLY A 336 4.27 -18.21 5.55
N LEU A 337 5.35 -17.42 5.45
CA LEU A 337 5.96 -17.04 4.17
C LEU A 337 6.50 -18.26 3.39
N SER A 338 6.81 -19.38 4.05
CA SER A 338 7.24 -20.61 3.37
C SER A 338 6.06 -21.50 2.92
N GLY A 339 4.82 -21.03 3.10
CA GLY A 339 3.58 -21.74 2.80
C GLY A 339 3.11 -21.64 1.35
N GLN A 340 1.82 -21.92 1.14
CA GLN A 340 1.16 -21.73 -0.17
C GLN A 340 0.96 -20.24 -0.49
N PRO A 341 0.85 -19.83 -1.78
CA PRO A 341 0.65 -18.43 -2.17
C PRO A 341 -0.47 -17.65 -1.44
N PRO A 342 -1.70 -18.17 -1.22
CA PRO A 342 -2.72 -17.44 -0.47
C PRO A 342 -2.31 -17.17 0.98
N THR A 343 -1.64 -18.13 1.63
CA THR A 343 -1.09 -17.98 2.97
C THR A 343 0.05 -16.95 2.99
N GLN A 344 0.94 -16.97 1.98
CA GLN A 344 2.01 -15.99 1.83
C GLN A 344 1.45 -14.57 1.72
N LYS A 345 0.43 -14.37 0.88
CA LYS A 345 -0.26 -13.09 0.72
C LYS A 345 -0.84 -12.60 2.05
N CYS A 346 -1.58 -13.45 2.77
CA CYS A 346 -2.11 -13.10 4.09
C CYS A 346 -0.99 -12.72 5.07
N CYS A 347 0.13 -13.47 5.09
CA CYS A 347 1.27 -13.18 5.96
C CYS A 347 1.93 -11.85 5.61
N LEU A 348 2.12 -11.52 4.33
CA LEU A 348 2.67 -10.23 3.92
C LEU A 348 1.77 -9.06 4.32
N HIS A 349 0.45 -9.20 4.16
CA HIS A 349 -0.51 -8.20 4.63
C HIS A 349 -0.44 -8.04 6.16
N ALA A 350 -0.31 -9.15 6.88
CA ALA A 350 -0.18 -9.13 8.34
C ALA A 350 1.15 -8.52 8.81
N LEU A 351 2.25 -8.77 8.10
CA LEU A 351 3.56 -8.15 8.34
C LEU A 351 3.53 -6.64 8.04
N SER A 352 2.85 -6.25 6.97
CA SER A 352 2.63 -4.83 6.62
C SER A 352 1.87 -4.11 7.73
N LEU A 353 0.82 -4.73 8.29
CA LEU A 353 0.11 -4.19 9.45
C LEU A 353 0.96 -4.20 10.72
N SER A 354 1.78 -5.25 10.91
CA SER A 354 2.69 -5.38 12.06
C SER A 354 3.79 -4.31 12.03
N ALA A 355 4.22 -3.86 10.85
CA ALA A 355 5.13 -2.73 10.69
C ALA A 355 4.57 -1.44 11.31
N PHE A 356 3.25 -1.30 11.41
CA PHE A 356 2.57 -0.18 12.09
C PHE A 356 2.29 -0.46 13.56
N GLU A 357 1.69 -1.61 13.87
CA GLU A 357 1.17 -1.89 15.22
C GLU A 357 2.21 -2.49 16.18
N LEU A 358 3.25 -3.17 15.69
CA LEU A 358 4.19 -4.02 16.44
C LEU A 358 5.67 -3.68 16.15
N GLU A 359 6.04 -2.40 16.26
CA GLU A 359 7.39 -1.91 15.90
C GLU A 359 8.53 -2.66 16.60
N SER A 360 8.45 -2.83 17.92
CA SER A 360 9.51 -3.50 18.69
C SER A 360 9.77 -4.94 18.25
N SER A 361 8.71 -5.66 17.90
CA SER A 361 8.80 -7.03 17.38
C SER A 361 9.37 -7.03 15.97
N MET A 362 8.90 -6.12 15.12
CA MET A 362 9.35 -6.03 13.73
C MET A 362 10.85 -5.71 13.63
N THR A 363 11.36 -4.73 14.38
CA THR A 363 12.79 -4.38 14.40
C THR A 363 13.70 -5.58 14.72
N LYS A 364 13.24 -6.52 15.55
CA LYS A 364 14.01 -7.72 15.92
C LYS A 364 14.06 -8.78 14.81
N TYR A 365 12.97 -8.97 14.08
CA TYR A 365 12.84 -10.04 13.08
C TYR A 365 13.02 -9.55 11.64
N LEU A 366 13.19 -8.23 11.41
CA LEU A 366 13.20 -7.64 10.08
C LEU A 366 14.29 -8.23 9.16
N SER A 367 15.54 -8.39 9.62
CA SER A 367 16.60 -9.00 8.79
C SER A 367 16.24 -10.42 8.34
N ARG A 368 15.67 -11.25 9.24
CA ARG A 368 15.20 -12.61 8.90
C ARG A 368 14.00 -12.60 7.94
N ILE A 369 13.12 -11.61 8.07
CA ILE A 369 12.01 -11.41 7.12
C ILE A 369 12.58 -11.10 5.74
N MET A 370 13.53 -10.16 5.64
CA MET A 370 14.18 -9.79 4.39
C MET A 370 14.87 -10.99 3.71
N GLU A 371 15.57 -11.82 4.47
CA GLU A 371 16.16 -13.08 3.99
C GLU A 371 15.11 -13.99 3.36
N LYS A 372 13.94 -14.14 4.00
CA LYS A 372 12.84 -14.97 3.46
C LYS A 372 12.19 -14.36 2.23
N LEU A 373 12.00 -13.03 2.18
CA LEU A 373 11.47 -12.36 1.00
C LEU A 373 12.40 -12.53 -0.21
N SER A 374 13.72 -12.49 0.00
CA SER A 374 14.71 -12.75 -1.06
C SER A 374 14.62 -14.17 -1.63
N GLN A 375 14.08 -15.14 -0.88
CA GLN A 375 13.89 -16.52 -1.35
C GLN A 375 12.59 -16.66 -2.17
N ILE A 376 11.57 -15.86 -1.87
CA ILE A 376 10.21 -15.97 -2.45
C ILE A 376 10.04 -15.07 -3.70
N MET A 377 11.02 -14.21 -3.96
CA MET A 377 10.97 -13.21 -5.03
C MET A 377 10.82 -13.74 -6.46
N SER A 378 11.00 -15.05 -6.69
CA SER A 378 10.80 -15.68 -7.99
C SER A 378 9.33 -15.80 -8.40
N ASN A 379 8.39 -15.68 -7.44
CA ASN A 379 6.98 -15.76 -7.76
C ASN A 379 6.42 -14.39 -8.20
N PRO A 380 5.99 -14.23 -9.46
CA PRO A 380 5.42 -13.00 -9.96
C PRO A 380 4.17 -12.52 -9.23
N ALA A 381 3.28 -13.44 -8.84
CA ALA A 381 2.02 -13.09 -8.19
C ALA A 381 2.24 -12.41 -6.82
N MET A 382 3.41 -12.59 -6.22
CA MET A 382 3.77 -12.00 -4.94
C MET A 382 4.58 -10.70 -5.05
N ALA A 383 5.06 -10.35 -6.25
CA ALA A 383 5.98 -9.22 -6.45
C ALA A 383 5.43 -7.90 -5.89
N VAL A 384 4.15 -7.62 -6.16
CA VAL A 384 3.50 -6.36 -5.76
C VAL A 384 3.38 -6.25 -4.25
N HIS A 385 2.91 -7.31 -3.58
CA HIS A 385 2.79 -7.33 -2.13
C HIS A 385 4.15 -7.26 -1.43
N ILE A 386 5.21 -7.81 -2.02
CA ILE A 386 6.59 -7.73 -1.48
C ILE A 386 7.12 -6.30 -1.61
N ILE A 387 6.98 -5.70 -2.80
CA ILE A 387 7.42 -4.33 -3.09
C ILE A 387 6.67 -3.32 -2.21
N ASP A 388 5.35 -3.45 -2.09
CA ASP A 388 4.54 -2.59 -1.21
C ASP A 388 4.98 -2.71 0.25
N PHE A 389 5.29 -3.92 0.71
CA PHE A 389 5.85 -4.14 2.04
C PHE A 389 7.20 -3.43 2.21
N LEU A 390 8.11 -3.52 1.23
CA LEU A 390 9.41 -2.84 1.27
C LEU A 390 9.28 -1.32 1.25
N ALA A 391 8.30 -0.78 0.52
CA ALA A 391 7.99 0.65 0.52
C ALA A 391 7.45 1.09 1.89
N ILE A 392 6.55 0.32 2.50
CA ILE A 392 6.03 0.58 3.85
C ILE A 392 7.16 0.58 4.89
N VAL A 393 8.02 -0.44 4.88
CA VAL A 393 9.14 -0.53 5.84
C VAL A 393 10.13 0.61 5.60
N GLY A 394 10.45 0.93 4.34
CA GLY A 394 11.37 2.03 3.99
C GLY A 394 10.87 3.41 4.46
N SER A 395 9.56 3.62 4.49
CA SER A 395 8.96 4.87 5.02
C SER A 395 9.10 5.05 6.55
N ARG A 396 9.62 4.03 7.25
CA ARG A 396 9.66 3.97 8.71
C ARG A 396 11.08 3.72 9.24
N PRO A 397 11.86 4.78 9.49
CA PRO A 397 13.23 4.67 10.01
C PRO A 397 13.37 3.88 11.32
N SER A 398 12.33 3.87 12.17
CA SER A 398 12.35 3.13 13.45
C SER A 398 12.50 1.61 13.30
N LEU A 399 12.17 1.05 12.13
CA LEU A 399 12.16 -0.40 11.92
C LEU A 399 13.54 -0.96 11.57
N PHE A 400 14.39 -0.19 10.89
CA PHE A 400 15.67 -0.65 10.35
C PHE A 400 16.90 -0.03 11.04
N VAL A 401 16.73 0.47 12.28
CA VAL A 401 17.82 1.02 13.10
C VAL A 401 18.98 0.03 13.29
N ASN A 402 18.70 -1.28 13.33
CA ASN A 402 19.71 -2.32 13.55
C ASN A 402 20.23 -2.96 12.24
N PHE A 403 19.98 -2.36 11.08
CA PHE A 403 20.39 -2.94 9.81
C PHE A 403 21.90 -2.93 9.62
N THR A 404 22.41 -4.05 9.12
CA THR A 404 23.80 -4.17 8.67
C THR A 404 23.92 -3.76 7.20
N GLU A 405 25.15 -3.51 6.73
CA GLU A 405 25.39 -3.24 5.30
C GLU A 405 24.89 -4.36 4.39
N ASN A 406 24.93 -5.62 4.86
CA ASN A 406 24.43 -6.76 4.10
C ASN A 406 22.90 -6.75 3.98
N ASP A 407 22.20 -6.30 5.02
CA ASP A 407 20.74 -6.16 4.99
C ASP A 407 20.31 -5.11 3.95
N TYR A 408 20.97 -3.95 3.92
CA TYR A 408 20.73 -2.94 2.88
C TYR A 408 21.01 -3.48 1.47
N LYS A 409 22.13 -4.20 1.28
CA LYS A 409 22.43 -4.86 -0.01
C LYS A 409 21.34 -5.86 -0.41
N MET A 410 20.75 -6.57 0.55
CA MET A 410 19.66 -7.51 0.30
C MET A 410 18.39 -6.79 -0.19
N VAL A 411 18.03 -5.66 0.42
CA VAL A 411 16.90 -4.83 -0.05
C VAL A 411 17.13 -4.39 -1.49
N PHE A 412 18.31 -3.84 -1.80
CA PHE A 412 18.65 -3.43 -3.17
C PHE A 412 18.62 -4.63 -4.13
N ALA A 413 19.16 -5.78 -3.74
CA ALA A 413 19.14 -6.99 -4.55
C ALA A 413 17.71 -7.45 -4.89
N VAL A 414 16.78 -7.33 -3.94
CA VAL A 414 15.36 -7.67 -4.15
C VAL A 414 14.73 -6.75 -5.20
N ALA A 415 14.86 -5.43 -5.03
CA ALA A 415 14.31 -4.45 -5.97
C ALA A 415 14.91 -4.60 -7.38
N LEU A 416 16.22 -4.80 -7.48
CA LEU A 416 16.96 -4.90 -8.74
C LEU A 416 16.65 -6.20 -9.50
N LYS A 417 16.45 -7.32 -8.82
CA LYS A 417 16.07 -8.58 -9.50
C LYS A 417 14.63 -8.55 -10.01
N TYR A 418 13.71 -7.81 -9.37
CA TYR A 418 12.39 -7.55 -9.97
C TYR A 418 12.50 -6.69 -11.23
N LEU A 419 13.43 -5.73 -11.25
CA LEU A 419 13.73 -4.93 -12.44
C LEU A 419 14.37 -5.78 -13.56
N GLU A 420 15.31 -6.65 -13.22
CA GLU A 420 15.90 -7.64 -14.14
C GLU A 420 14.81 -8.56 -14.74
N HIS A 421 13.87 -9.00 -13.91
CA HIS A 421 12.77 -9.85 -14.35
C HIS A 421 11.80 -9.13 -15.30
N HIS A 422 11.55 -7.84 -15.07
CA HIS A 422 10.77 -7.00 -16.00
C HIS A 422 11.49 -6.80 -17.34
N ASN A 423 12.81 -6.57 -17.30
CA ASN A 423 13.62 -6.28 -18.48
C ASN A 423 13.91 -7.50 -19.36
N ARG A 424 14.00 -8.71 -18.76
CA ARG A 424 14.09 -9.97 -19.49
C ARG A 424 12.77 -10.21 -20.22
N ARG A 425 12.74 -9.86 -21.53
CA ARG A 425 11.59 -9.93 -22.45
C ARG A 425 10.97 -11.33 -22.66
N ASP A 426 11.17 -12.28 -21.76
CA ASP A 426 10.47 -13.55 -21.81
C ASP A 426 9.02 -13.34 -21.40
N GLY A 427 8.11 -13.41 -22.39
CA GLY A 427 6.66 -13.36 -22.24
C GLY A 427 6.06 -14.55 -21.47
N SER A 428 6.64 -14.91 -20.33
CA SER A 428 6.21 -16.00 -19.43
C SER A 428 5.58 -15.50 -18.13
N LEU A 429 5.42 -14.19 -17.97
CA LEU A 429 4.68 -13.66 -16.85
C LEU A 429 3.18 -13.71 -17.16
N SER A 430 2.45 -14.54 -16.42
CA SER A 430 0.99 -14.48 -16.30
C SER A 430 0.49 -13.19 -15.61
N ILE A 431 1.30 -12.12 -15.62
CA ILE A 431 1.03 -10.83 -15.00
C ILE A 431 0.56 -9.87 -16.10
N SER A 432 -0.53 -9.14 -15.87
CA SER A 432 -0.95 -8.01 -16.72
C SER A 432 0.21 -7.01 -16.88
N TRP A 433 0.39 -6.49 -18.09
CA TRP A 433 1.48 -5.56 -18.41
C TRP A 433 1.49 -4.35 -17.46
N THR A 434 0.30 -3.89 -17.06
CA THR A 434 0.10 -2.85 -16.06
C THR A 434 0.80 -3.15 -14.72
N LEU A 435 0.65 -4.36 -14.19
CA LEU A 435 1.25 -4.75 -12.92
C LEU A 435 2.78 -4.90 -13.04
N SER A 436 3.25 -5.34 -14.20
CA SER A 436 4.68 -5.40 -14.52
C SER A 436 5.32 -4.00 -14.54
N GLN A 437 4.66 -3.02 -15.18
CA GLN A 437 5.10 -1.61 -15.18
C GLN A 437 5.09 -1.01 -13.77
N HIS A 438 4.07 -1.32 -12.97
CA HIS A 438 4.01 -0.87 -11.58
C HIS A 438 5.19 -1.41 -10.76
N VAL A 439 5.51 -2.69 -10.89
CA VAL A 439 6.68 -3.32 -10.26
C VAL A 439 7.98 -2.62 -10.67
N ARG A 440 8.16 -2.26 -11.95
CA ARG A 440 9.35 -1.54 -12.43
C ARG A 440 9.51 -0.17 -11.76
N ILE A 441 8.45 0.65 -11.76
CA ILE A 441 8.49 1.99 -11.17
C ILE A 441 8.76 1.90 -9.67
N MET A 442 8.05 1.01 -8.98
CA MET A 442 8.20 0.83 -7.54
C MET A 442 9.57 0.27 -7.16
N SER A 443 10.21 -0.57 -7.99
CA SER A 443 11.59 -1.02 -7.76
C SER A 443 12.58 0.14 -7.73
N TYR A 444 12.46 1.11 -8.65
CA TYR A 444 13.28 2.32 -8.63
C TYR A 444 12.98 3.17 -7.39
N TYR A 445 11.70 3.37 -7.06
CA TYR A 445 11.28 4.10 -5.86
C TYR A 445 11.85 3.49 -4.57
N ILE A 446 11.75 2.17 -4.39
CA ILE A 446 12.33 1.46 -3.24
C ILE A 446 13.84 1.68 -3.19
N MET A 447 14.53 1.59 -4.32
CA MET A 447 15.96 1.85 -4.38
C MET A 447 16.28 3.28 -3.90
N TYR A 448 15.52 4.29 -4.29
CA TYR A 448 15.71 5.68 -3.84
C TYR A 448 15.45 5.86 -2.35
N VAL A 449 14.30 5.37 -1.85
CA VAL A 449 13.92 5.45 -0.42
C VAL A 449 14.99 4.80 0.46
N TRP A 450 15.41 3.58 0.09
CA TRP A 450 16.39 2.84 0.88
C TRP A 450 17.81 3.38 0.73
N PHE A 451 18.15 4.04 -0.38
CA PHE A 451 19.45 4.71 -0.52
C PHE A 451 19.54 5.97 0.36
N LEU A 452 18.45 6.74 0.48
CA LEU A 452 18.39 7.86 1.42
C LEU A 452 18.44 7.39 2.88
N ALA A 453 17.86 6.21 3.17
CA ALA A 453 17.88 5.60 4.49
C ALA A 453 19.29 5.15 4.96
N VAL A 454 20.24 4.93 4.05
CA VAL A 454 21.62 4.57 4.39
C VAL A 454 22.39 5.80 4.88
N ASP A 455 23.18 5.62 5.94
CA ASP A 455 24.08 6.65 6.46
C ASP A 455 25.04 7.18 5.38
N MET A 456 25.21 8.50 5.30
CA MET A 456 25.99 9.15 4.24
C MET A 456 27.40 8.54 4.01
N PRO A 457 28.22 8.25 5.05
CA PRO A 457 29.56 7.69 4.85
C PRO A 457 29.56 6.29 4.20
N SER A 458 28.49 5.52 4.40
CA SER A 458 28.34 4.15 3.93
C SER A 458 27.78 4.08 2.51
N ARG A 459 27.05 5.10 2.03
CA ARG A 459 26.42 5.15 0.71
C ARG A 459 27.37 4.77 -0.44
N LYS A 460 28.60 5.30 -0.44
CA LYS A 460 29.60 5.01 -1.48
C LYS A 460 29.90 3.52 -1.67
N ARG A 461 29.83 2.72 -0.58
CA ARG A 461 30.10 1.27 -0.63
C ARG A 461 28.98 0.51 -1.34
N HIS A 462 27.77 1.06 -1.36
CA HIS A 462 26.61 0.46 -2.01
C HIS A 462 26.50 0.86 -3.49
N VAL A 463 26.96 2.06 -3.86
CA VAL A 463 26.89 2.59 -5.24
C VAL A 463 27.52 1.63 -6.25
N GLN A 464 28.74 1.14 -6.01
CA GLN A 464 29.40 0.21 -6.94
C GLN A 464 28.60 -1.07 -7.18
N TYR A 465 27.95 -1.60 -6.14
CA TYR A 465 27.07 -2.76 -6.25
C TYR A 465 25.82 -2.43 -7.06
N ILE A 466 25.15 -1.31 -6.77
CA ILE A 466 23.93 -0.88 -7.45
C ILE A 466 24.21 -0.63 -8.94
N ILE A 467 25.29 0.09 -9.28
CA ILE A 467 25.64 0.38 -10.67
C ILE A 467 25.85 -0.90 -11.47
N ARG A 468 26.64 -1.84 -10.93
CA ARG A 468 26.89 -3.12 -11.58
C ARG A 468 25.60 -3.90 -11.84
N GLN A 469 24.70 -3.94 -10.85
CA GLN A 469 23.43 -4.67 -10.98
C GLN A 469 22.44 -3.99 -11.94
N LEU A 470 22.40 -2.66 -11.99
CA LEU A 470 21.60 -1.91 -12.96
C LEU A 470 22.06 -2.14 -14.40
N LEU A 471 23.38 -2.22 -14.63
CA LEU A 471 23.93 -2.56 -15.95
C LEU A 471 23.61 -4.01 -16.33
N LEU A 472 23.77 -4.96 -15.40
CA LEU A 472 23.39 -6.37 -15.62
C LEU A 472 21.89 -6.52 -15.92
N SER A 473 21.05 -5.71 -15.29
CA SER A 473 19.59 -5.74 -15.51
C SER A 473 19.19 -5.22 -16.89
N ASN A 474 20.07 -4.49 -17.58
CA ASN A 474 19.88 -3.99 -18.95
C ASN A 474 20.69 -4.78 -19.98
N ASP A 475 21.42 -5.82 -19.56
CA ASP A 475 22.23 -6.65 -20.44
C ASP A 475 21.32 -7.32 -21.50
N GLY A 476 21.58 -7.02 -22.77
CA GLY A 476 20.75 -7.44 -23.92
C GLY A 476 19.92 -6.33 -24.59
N LYS A 477 19.85 -5.11 -24.04
CA LYS A 477 19.41 -3.90 -24.76
C LYS A 477 20.66 -3.14 -25.24
N GLY A 478 20.73 -2.79 -26.53
CA GLY A 478 21.90 -2.10 -27.12
C GLY A 478 22.18 -0.72 -26.51
N GLU A 479 21.20 -0.12 -25.85
CA GLU A 479 21.31 1.13 -25.08
C GLU A 479 20.73 0.95 -23.68
N VAL A 480 21.24 1.74 -22.73
CA VAL A 480 20.75 1.75 -21.36
C VAL A 480 19.40 2.45 -21.29
N ASP A 481 18.46 1.86 -20.56
CA ASP A 481 17.12 2.40 -20.36
C ASP A 481 17.15 3.82 -19.74
N ALA A 482 16.27 4.71 -20.20
CA ALA A 482 16.17 6.08 -19.71
C ALA A 482 15.93 6.13 -18.18
N ALA A 483 15.14 5.20 -17.64
CA ALA A 483 14.92 5.09 -16.20
C ALA A 483 16.21 4.74 -15.43
N THR A 484 17.08 3.92 -16.03
CA THR A 484 18.39 3.60 -15.46
C THR A 484 19.36 4.78 -15.56
N GLU A 485 19.32 5.58 -16.63
CA GLU A 485 20.12 6.81 -16.72
C GLU A 485 19.76 7.82 -15.62
N ILE A 486 18.46 7.99 -15.35
CA ILE A 486 17.96 8.82 -14.25
C ILE A 486 18.46 8.29 -12.92
N ALA A 487 18.44 6.98 -12.72
CA ALA A 487 18.95 6.38 -11.50
C ALA A 487 20.44 6.72 -11.28
N PHE A 488 21.26 6.72 -12.33
CA PHE A 488 22.67 7.13 -12.22
C PHE A 488 22.82 8.61 -11.86
N ASP A 489 22.07 9.50 -12.50
CA ASP A 489 22.11 10.94 -12.18
C ASP A 489 21.64 11.21 -10.74
N TRP A 490 20.59 10.52 -10.31
CA TRP A 490 20.06 10.62 -8.95
C TRP A 490 21.07 10.08 -7.92
N LEU A 491 21.66 8.90 -8.14
CA LEU A 491 22.68 8.35 -7.25
C LEU A 491 23.90 9.28 -7.14
N ALA A 492 24.34 9.87 -8.25
CA ALA A 492 25.45 10.82 -8.25
C ALA A 492 25.18 12.05 -7.36
N ARG A 493 23.94 12.58 -7.37
CA ARG A 493 23.51 13.68 -6.50
C ARG A 493 23.55 13.31 -5.02
N TYR A 494 23.01 12.13 -4.66
CA TYR A 494 22.75 11.76 -3.27
C TYR A 494 23.86 10.95 -2.57
N THR A 495 24.93 10.59 -3.29
CA THR A 495 26.02 9.77 -2.72
C THR A 495 26.84 10.54 -1.67
N TYR A 496 27.16 11.81 -1.93
CA TYR A 496 28.02 12.62 -1.06
C TYR A 496 27.29 13.80 -0.40
N ALA A 497 26.02 14.04 -0.77
CA ALA A 497 25.20 15.11 -0.22
C ALA A 497 23.73 14.67 -0.11
N SER A 498 22.95 15.35 0.73
CA SER A 498 21.48 15.18 0.82
C SER A 498 20.78 16.53 0.67
N ALA A 499 21.28 17.38 -0.23
CA ALA A 499 20.69 18.69 -0.48
C ALA A 499 19.36 18.56 -1.22
N ASP A 500 18.43 19.46 -0.95
CA ASP A 500 17.13 19.52 -1.62
C ASP A 500 17.34 19.65 -3.15
N PRO A 501 16.58 18.91 -3.97
CA PRO A 501 16.64 19.03 -5.43
C PRO A 501 16.27 20.41 -5.98
N ARG A 502 15.65 21.29 -5.18
CA ARG A 502 15.36 22.68 -5.53
C ARG A 502 16.17 23.65 -4.63
N PRO A 503 16.82 24.67 -5.20
CA PRO A 503 17.55 25.66 -4.41
C PRO A 503 16.58 26.55 -3.63
N ALA A 504 16.81 26.67 -2.32
CA ALA A 504 16.09 27.62 -1.47
C ALA A 504 16.51 29.06 -1.80
N LYS A 505 15.56 30.00 -1.69
CA LYS A 505 15.89 31.43 -1.76
C LYS A 505 16.61 31.82 -0.47
N SER A 506 17.78 32.43 -0.61
CA SER A 506 18.55 32.92 0.54
C SER A 506 18.44 34.45 0.63
N THR A 507 18.55 35.00 1.84
CA THR A 507 18.62 36.45 2.05
C THR A 507 19.79 37.07 1.27
N LEU A 508 20.89 36.33 1.13
CA LEU A 508 22.04 36.75 0.35
C LEU A 508 21.70 36.82 -1.15
N ASP A 509 20.96 35.85 -1.68
CA ASP A 509 20.43 35.91 -3.04
C ASP A 509 19.56 37.16 -3.23
N GLU A 510 18.68 37.47 -2.28
CA GLU A 510 17.86 38.69 -2.34
C GLU A 510 18.70 39.98 -2.29
N ILE A 511 19.75 40.04 -1.45
CA ILE A 511 20.64 41.21 -1.32
C ILE A 511 21.51 41.40 -2.56
N VAL A 512 22.02 40.31 -3.13
CA VAL A 512 22.88 40.38 -4.32
C VAL A 512 22.05 40.69 -5.57
N MET A 513 20.78 40.26 -5.61
CA MET A 513 19.89 40.45 -6.76
C MET A 513 19.05 41.75 -6.70
N ASN A 514 18.81 42.34 -5.52
CA ASN A 514 18.10 43.62 -5.37
C ASN A 514 19.07 44.78 -5.12
N THR A 515 19.77 45.24 -6.17
CA THR A 515 20.65 46.42 -6.12
C THR A 515 19.93 47.76 -6.39
N GLY A 516 18.59 47.76 -6.52
CA GLY A 516 17.82 49.00 -6.72
C GLY A 516 16.43 48.92 -6.09
N GLY A 517 16.18 49.78 -5.11
CA GLY A 517 14.86 49.94 -4.51
C GLY A 517 13.89 50.61 -5.47
N GLN A 518 13.32 49.86 -6.42
CA GLN A 518 11.96 50.02 -6.96
C GLN A 518 11.72 49.05 -8.13
N SER A 519 10.57 48.38 -8.06
CA SER A 519 9.91 47.63 -9.14
C SER A 519 10.44 46.24 -9.51
N LYS A 520 9.58 45.24 -9.28
CA LYS A 520 9.58 43.94 -9.94
C LYS A 520 9.72 44.12 -11.47
N ARG A 521 10.81 43.62 -12.06
CA ARG A 521 10.90 42.76 -13.27
C ARG A 521 12.22 42.99 -14.01
N HIS A 522 12.88 41.86 -14.29
CA HIS A 522 14.06 41.61 -15.14
C HIS A 522 15.44 41.62 -14.48
N GLU A 523 15.96 40.40 -14.35
CA GLU A 523 17.36 39.99 -14.20
C GLU A 523 18.26 40.77 -15.18
N SER A 524 18.91 41.83 -14.77
CA SER A 524 19.93 42.49 -15.60
C SER A 524 21.28 41.79 -15.44
N THR A 525 21.38 40.57 -15.96
CA THR A 525 22.67 39.87 -16.05
C THR A 525 23.57 40.56 -17.07
N ILE A 526 24.82 40.90 -16.69
CA ILE A 526 25.80 41.52 -17.60
C ILE A 526 26.15 40.55 -18.73
N ASN A 527 26.32 39.27 -18.40
CA ASN A 527 26.64 38.24 -19.39
C ASN A 527 26.20 36.84 -18.88
N GLU A 528 25.59 36.04 -19.76
CA GLU A 528 25.13 34.68 -19.48
C GLU A 528 25.67 33.75 -20.57
N LYS A 529 26.29 32.65 -20.16
CA LYS A 529 26.69 31.56 -21.06
C LYS A 529 26.18 30.23 -20.52
N THR A 530 25.78 29.36 -21.44
CA THR A 530 25.23 28.04 -21.12
C THR A 530 25.92 26.97 -21.97
N TRP A 531 26.31 25.88 -21.31
CA TRP A 531 26.96 24.72 -21.92
C TRP A 531 26.14 23.47 -21.69
N ILE A 532 26.07 22.62 -22.71
CA ILE A 532 25.53 21.26 -22.63
C ILE A 532 26.69 20.30 -22.35
N LEU A 533 26.63 19.61 -21.22
CA LEU A 533 27.61 18.63 -20.75
C LEU A 533 26.90 17.27 -20.59
N GLY A 534 26.92 16.45 -21.65
CA GLY A 534 26.19 15.18 -21.71
C GLY A 534 24.67 15.39 -21.54
N ASN A 535 24.11 14.86 -20.45
CA ASN A 535 22.69 15.01 -20.08
C ASN A 535 22.46 16.13 -19.03
N SER A 536 23.44 17.03 -18.84
CA SER A 536 23.33 18.18 -17.93
C SER A 536 23.50 19.50 -18.68
N ILE A 537 22.84 20.54 -18.20
CA ILE A 537 22.94 21.90 -18.75
C ILE A 537 23.49 22.80 -17.66
N VAL A 538 24.67 23.39 -17.91
CA VAL A 538 25.33 24.28 -16.96
C VAL A 538 25.26 25.71 -17.47
N THR A 539 24.77 26.60 -16.63
CA THR A 539 24.63 28.03 -16.93
C THR A 539 25.48 28.82 -15.95
N ILE A 540 26.32 29.71 -16.45
CA ILE A 540 27.11 30.64 -15.65
C ILE A 540 26.66 32.06 -16.00
N ARG A 541 26.30 32.85 -14.99
CA ARG A 541 25.85 34.24 -15.11
C ARG A 541 26.77 35.14 -14.29
N ALA A 542 27.27 36.22 -14.91
CA ALA A 542 27.89 37.32 -14.19
C ALA A 542 26.80 38.29 -13.73
N LEU A 543 26.80 38.59 -12.42
CA LEU A 543 25.85 39.51 -11.81
C LEU A 543 26.35 40.95 -11.89
N GLU A 544 25.44 41.92 -11.71
CA GLU A 544 25.80 43.35 -11.72
C GLU A 544 26.76 43.72 -10.60
N LYS A 545 26.57 43.10 -9.43
CA LYS A 545 27.45 43.29 -8.28
C LYS A 545 28.83 42.72 -8.60
N ARG A 546 29.86 43.57 -8.55
CA ARG A 546 31.23 43.24 -8.95
C ARG A 546 31.74 41.98 -8.24
N GLY A 547 32.38 41.09 -9.02
CA GLY A 547 32.98 39.85 -8.52
C GLY A 547 31.98 38.74 -8.15
N TRP A 548 30.67 38.92 -8.31
CA TRP A 548 29.68 37.87 -8.04
C TRP A 548 29.30 37.10 -9.31
N ILE A 549 29.33 35.78 -9.21
CA ILE A 549 29.04 34.84 -10.29
C ILE A 549 28.01 33.83 -9.78
N GLU A 550 26.98 33.60 -10.58
CA GLU A 550 25.99 32.56 -10.34
C GLU A 550 26.30 31.36 -11.25
N VAL A 551 26.42 30.17 -10.65
CA VAL A 551 26.62 28.90 -11.35
C VAL A 551 25.42 27.99 -11.10
N MET A 552 24.73 27.61 -12.17
CA MET A 552 23.57 26.74 -12.14
C MET A 552 23.81 25.46 -12.93
N SER A 553 23.49 24.31 -12.34
CA SER A 553 23.50 23.02 -13.03
C SER A 553 22.09 22.43 -13.04
N ARG A 554 21.51 22.31 -14.24
CA ARG A 554 20.21 21.70 -14.51
C ARG A 554 20.41 20.26 -14.94
N ARG A 555 19.83 19.33 -14.19
CA ARG A 555 19.81 17.89 -14.51
C ARG A 555 18.38 17.35 -14.43
N ALA A 556 18.19 16.10 -14.85
CA ALA A 556 16.91 15.41 -14.72
C ALA A 556 16.51 15.31 -13.23
N SER A 557 17.45 14.97 -12.35
CA SER A 557 17.28 14.87 -10.89
C SER A 557 17.06 16.21 -10.16
N GLY A 558 17.20 17.36 -10.84
CA GLY A 558 16.93 18.67 -10.26
C GLY A 558 17.91 19.77 -10.62
N LEU A 559 17.81 20.90 -9.91
CA LEU A 559 18.60 22.11 -10.13
C LEU A 559 19.53 22.32 -8.93
N THR A 560 20.82 22.52 -9.16
CA THR A 560 21.74 23.02 -8.14
C THR A 560 22.21 24.41 -8.52
N LYS A 561 22.18 25.33 -7.55
CA LYS A 561 22.60 26.72 -7.71
C LYS A 561 23.68 27.02 -6.68
N PHE A 562 24.79 27.56 -7.14
CA PHE A 562 25.86 28.10 -6.32
C PHE A 562 26.04 29.57 -6.64
N LEU A 563 26.17 30.38 -5.59
CA LEU A 563 26.58 31.76 -5.72
C LEU A 563 28.04 31.85 -5.26
N VAL A 564 28.89 32.34 -6.15
CA VAL A 564 30.34 32.36 -5.99
C VAL A 564 30.82 33.80 -6.04
N ARG A 565 31.67 34.19 -5.10
CA ARG A 565 32.41 35.46 -5.15
C ARG A 565 33.81 35.18 -5.66
N ALA A 566 34.16 35.74 -6.82
CA ALA A 566 35.51 35.74 -7.32
C ALA A 566 36.35 36.74 -6.51
N GLU A 567 37.35 36.25 -5.79
CA GLU A 567 38.31 37.09 -5.08
C GLU A 567 39.46 37.55 -6.00
N ASN A 568 39.74 36.76 -7.04
CA ASN A 568 40.80 37.03 -8.03
C ASN A 568 40.29 38.00 -9.12
N VAL A 569 39.92 39.21 -8.74
CA VAL A 569 39.58 40.27 -9.71
C VAL A 569 40.89 40.90 -10.20
N PRO A 570 41.13 40.99 -11.53
CA PRO A 570 42.32 41.64 -12.04
C PRO A 570 42.34 43.11 -11.60
N MET A 571 43.30 43.44 -10.74
CA MET A 571 43.50 44.79 -10.20
C MET A 571 44.18 45.73 -11.21
N VAL A 572 44.67 45.18 -12.32
CA VAL A 572 45.46 45.86 -13.35
C VAL A 572 45.07 45.25 -14.71
N PRO A 573 44.91 46.06 -15.78
CA PRO A 573 44.72 45.57 -17.13
C PRO A 573 45.86 44.63 -17.55
N LEU A 574 45.56 43.60 -18.34
CA LEU A 574 46.56 42.66 -18.85
C LEU A 574 47.65 43.40 -19.65
N GLY A 575 48.80 43.66 -19.02
CA GLY A 575 49.96 44.31 -19.64
C GLY A 575 50.60 45.45 -18.85
N ASP A 576 49.93 45.99 -17.83
CA ASP A 576 50.50 47.06 -16.99
C ASP A 576 51.29 46.48 -15.80
N VAL A 577 52.46 47.07 -15.52
CA VAL A 577 53.51 46.44 -14.69
C VAL A 577 53.51 46.93 -13.23
N ASP A 578 52.72 47.94 -12.86
CA ASP A 578 52.72 48.47 -11.49
C ASP A 578 51.30 48.60 -10.90
N PRO A 579 50.94 47.78 -9.88
CA PRO A 579 49.70 47.95 -9.13
C PRO A 579 49.89 49.01 -8.02
N ASP A 580 49.14 50.11 -8.07
CA ASP A 580 49.04 51.04 -6.95
C ASP A 580 48.30 50.39 -5.76
N ILE A 581 49.03 49.94 -4.75
CA ILE A 581 48.51 49.21 -3.56
C ILE A 581 47.41 50.01 -2.80
N ILE A 582 47.41 51.34 -2.97
CA ILE A 582 46.48 52.26 -2.30
C ILE A 582 45.11 52.27 -3.01
N SER A 583 45.07 52.21 -4.34
CA SER A 583 43.81 52.15 -5.11
C SER A 583 43.13 50.78 -4.96
N VAL A 584 43.93 49.70 -4.88
CA VAL A 584 43.48 48.33 -4.58
C VAL A 584 42.78 48.25 -3.21
N SER A 585 43.36 48.87 -2.19
CA SER A 585 42.78 48.91 -0.84
C SER A 585 41.53 49.80 -0.79
N GLY A 586 41.54 50.94 -1.51
CA GLY A 586 40.38 51.81 -1.67
C GLY A 586 39.21 51.13 -2.39
N MET A 587 39.46 50.33 -3.43
CA MET A 587 38.44 49.57 -4.15
C MET A 587 37.80 48.46 -3.30
N LEU A 588 38.57 47.75 -2.49
CA LEU A 588 38.06 46.72 -1.58
C LEU A 588 37.27 47.31 -0.40
N VAL A 589 37.55 48.56 -0.02
CA VAL A 589 36.85 49.32 1.03
C VAL A 589 35.59 50.00 0.48
N MET A 590 35.60 50.54 -0.74
CA MET A 590 34.42 51.14 -1.40
C MET A 590 33.32 50.10 -1.67
N ASP A 591 33.69 48.83 -1.92
CA ASP A 591 32.75 47.70 -2.02
C ASP A 591 32.09 47.33 -0.67
N ARG A 592 32.59 47.87 0.45
CA ARG A 592 31.98 47.78 1.79
C ARG A 592 31.16 49.02 2.17
N GLU A 593 31.40 50.17 1.55
CA GLU A 593 30.84 51.47 1.98
C GLU A 593 29.76 52.04 1.06
N ASN A 594 29.40 51.39 -0.05
CA ASN A 594 28.34 51.89 -0.94
C ASN A 594 26.90 51.70 -0.42
N ASP A 595 26.73 51.42 0.88
CA ASP A 595 25.46 51.52 1.60
C ASP A 595 25.33 52.95 2.19
N GLY A 596 24.95 53.90 1.34
CA GLY A 596 24.43 55.22 1.75
C GLY A 596 25.44 56.37 1.76
N ASP A 597 25.40 57.21 0.73
CA ASP A 597 25.00 58.62 0.84
C ASP A 597 25.20 59.33 -0.52
N GLU A 598 24.11 59.91 -1.04
CA GLU A 598 24.17 60.88 -2.15
C GLU A 598 24.84 62.16 -1.66
N PHE A 599 26.10 62.37 -2.05
CA PHE A 599 26.67 63.72 -2.09
C PHE A 599 27.12 64.04 -3.51
N ALA A 600 26.45 65.05 -4.07
CA ALA A 600 26.82 65.70 -5.32
C ALA A 600 28.20 66.35 -5.16
N ASP A 601 29.13 66.02 -6.05
CA ASP A 601 30.25 66.91 -6.35
C ASP A 601 30.54 66.91 -7.86
N ASP A 602 30.76 68.12 -8.34
CA ASP A 602 30.96 68.53 -9.73
C ASP A 602 32.46 68.51 -10.01
N GLY A 603 32.91 67.63 -10.90
CA GLY A 603 34.34 67.51 -11.18
C GLY A 603 34.62 66.56 -12.34
N SER A 604 35.04 67.13 -13.46
CA SER A 604 35.57 66.45 -14.63
C SER A 604 36.62 65.39 -14.26
N GLN A 605 36.31 64.11 -14.46
CA GLN A 605 37.29 63.03 -14.49
C GLN A 605 37.14 62.22 -15.78
N GLU A 606 38.28 62.07 -16.44
CA GLU A 606 38.48 61.28 -17.66
C GLU A 606 37.98 59.85 -17.45
N THR A 607 37.20 59.38 -18.41
CA THR A 607 36.74 57.99 -18.51
C THR A 607 37.94 57.06 -18.73
N ILE A 608 38.52 56.55 -17.65
CA ILE A 608 39.36 55.36 -17.70
C ILE A 608 38.42 54.18 -18.02
N GLY A 609 38.67 53.53 -19.15
CA GLY A 609 37.92 52.35 -19.58
C GLY A 609 38.07 51.22 -18.57
N HIS A 610 37.09 51.09 -17.68
CA HIS A 610 37.03 50.00 -16.72
C HIS A 610 36.53 48.73 -17.42
N GLU A 611 37.46 47.85 -17.80
CA GLU A 611 37.11 46.49 -18.24
C GLU A 611 36.48 45.73 -17.06
N THR A 612 35.16 45.56 -17.11
CA THR A 612 34.42 44.62 -16.27
C THR A 612 34.97 43.21 -16.49
N VAL A 613 35.14 42.41 -15.44
CA VAL A 613 35.46 40.97 -15.55
C VAL A 613 34.53 40.34 -16.59
N THR A 614 35.07 40.05 -17.78
CA THR A 614 34.27 39.51 -18.86
C THR A 614 34.09 38.02 -18.63
N LEU A 615 32.90 37.50 -18.88
CA LEU A 615 32.62 36.06 -18.81
C LEU A 615 33.44 35.25 -19.84
N ASP A 616 34.26 35.90 -20.68
CA ASP A 616 35.25 35.26 -21.55
C ASP A 616 36.42 34.66 -20.75
N ASP A 617 36.70 35.19 -19.56
CA ASP A 617 37.79 34.73 -18.68
C ASP A 617 37.37 33.55 -17.79
N VAL A 618 36.08 33.45 -17.44
CA VAL A 618 35.52 32.35 -16.63
C VAL A 618 34.97 31.26 -17.55
N LYS A 619 35.87 30.48 -18.14
CA LYS A 619 35.50 29.23 -18.82
C LYS A 619 35.26 28.13 -17.79
N PRO A 620 34.32 27.19 -18.02
CA PRO A 620 34.23 25.93 -17.26
C PRO A 620 35.56 25.18 -17.21
N LEU A 621 36.49 25.51 -18.12
CA LEU A 621 37.85 25.02 -18.15
C LEU A 621 38.61 25.19 -16.82
N GLN A 622 38.33 26.26 -16.05
CA GLN A 622 38.94 26.45 -14.71
C GLN A 622 38.38 25.47 -13.66
N LEU A 623 37.21 24.90 -13.89
CA LEU A 623 36.55 23.90 -13.03
C LEU A 623 36.77 22.47 -13.53
N SER A 624 37.32 22.29 -14.74
CA SER A 624 37.65 20.99 -15.32
C SER A 624 39.11 20.61 -15.05
N ALA A 625 39.39 19.32 -14.88
CA ALA A 625 40.77 18.83 -14.79
C ALA A 625 41.54 19.19 -16.07
N TYR A 626 42.66 19.88 -15.90
CA TYR A 626 43.54 20.34 -16.98
C TYR A 626 44.78 19.45 -17.06
N PRO A 627 45.21 18.92 -18.22
CA PRO A 627 44.49 18.63 -19.46
C PRO A 627 44.26 17.10 -19.59
N ASP A 628 43.03 16.60 -19.42
CA ASP A 628 42.75 15.19 -19.69
C ASP A 628 42.41 14.95 -21.18
N SER A 629 43.07 13.96 -21.77
CA SER A 629 43.08 13.64 -23.20
C SER A 629 41.83 12.93 -23.73
N ALA A 630 40.70 12.99 -23.00
CA ALA A 630 39.44 12.38 -23.45
C ALA A 630 38.59 13.41 -24.22
N PRO A 631 38.40 13.27 -25.56
CA PRO A 631 37.61 14.20 -26.36
C PRO A 631 36.11 14.21 -26.01
N THR A 632 35.63 13.25 -25.22
CA THR A 632 34.21 12.96 -24.98
C THR A 632 33.50 13.89 -23.99
N ASN A 633 34.23 14.74 -23.26
CA ASN A 633 33.68 15.63 -22.22
C ASN A 633 33.75 17.13 -22.55
N ARG A 634 33.99 17.51 -23.81
CA ARG A 634 33.96 18.93 -24.20
C ARG A 634 32.53 19.45 -24.23
N GLY A 635 32.16 20.29 -23.26
CA GLY A 635 30.83 20.90 -23.22
C GLY A 635 30.54 21.74 -24.45
N HIS A 636 29.37 21.54 -25.06
CA HIS A 636 28.92 22.30 -26.23
C HIS A 636 28.30 23.63 -25.79
N LEU A 637 28.87 24.76 -26.24
CA LEU A 637 28.35 26.10 -25.93
C LEU A 637 27.09 26.36 -26.77
N VAL A 638 25.98 26.70 -26.11
CA VAL A 638 24.73 27.06 -26.78
C VAL A 638 24.77 28.53 -27.19
N THR A 639 24.74 28.81 -28.48
CA THR A 639 24.78 30.18 -29.03
C THR A 639 23.38 30.79 -29.24
N ASP A 640 22.34 29.97 -29.43
CA ASP A 640 20.97 30.43 -29.67
C ASP A 640 20.22 30.74 -28.35
N ARG A 641 20.21 32.03 -27.98
CA ARG A 641 19.54 32.53 -26.75
C ARG A 641 18.02 32.38 -26.77
N SER A 642 17.39 32.40 -27.94
CA SER A 642 15.91 32.41 -28.06
C SER A 642 15.29 31.04 -27.76
N LYS A 643 15.88 29.97 -28.30
CA LYS A 643 15.50 28.58 -28.02
C LYS A 643 15.79 28.23 -26.56
N LEU A 644 16.92 28.70 -26.03
CA LEU A 644 17.32 28.48 -24.64
C LEU A 644 16.35 29.11 -23.64
N ALA A 645 15.93 30.36 -23.85
CA ALA A 645 14.93 31.01 -22.99
C ALA A 645 13.58 30.28 -23.02
N THR A 646 13.15 29.81 -24.19
CA THR A 646 11.90 29.04 -24.34
C THR A 646 12.00 27.67 -23.64
N PHE A 647 13.15 27.02 -23.75
CA PHE A 647 13.44 25.77 -23.07
C PHE A 647 13.40 25.95 -21.55
N PHE A 648 14.13 26.92 -20.98
CA PHE A 648 14.12 27.15 -19.52
C PHE A 648 12.74 27.49 -18.98
N ARG A 649 11.96 28.32 -19.68
CA ARG A 649 10.58 28.63 -19.28
C ARG A 649 9.71 27.39 -19.13
N THR A 650 9.93 26.38 -19.97
CA THR A 650 9.17 25.13 -19.94
C THR A 650 9.77 24.14 -18.96
N PHE A 651 11.09 23.96 -18.97
CA PHE A 651 11.83 22.98 -18.19
C PHE A 651 11.84 23.30 -16.68
N ASP A 652 12.01 24.57 -16.31
CA ASP A 652 12.05 24.98 -14.90
C ASP A 652 10.64 24.90 -14.25
N ARG A 653 9.56 24.81 -15.05
CA ARG A 653 8.20 24.55 -14.58
C ARG A 653 7.89 23.06 -14.40
N MET A 654 8.71 22.16 -14.95
CA MET A 654 8.50 20.72 -14.78
C MET A 654 8.90 20.32 -13.35
N PRO A 655 8.00 19.67 -12.58
CA PRO A 655 8.30 19.29 -11.21
C PRO A 655 9.50 18.33 -11.15
N VAL A 656 10.35 18.55 -10.16
CA VAL A 656 11.58 17.77 -9.91
C VAL A 656 11.33 16.61 -8.96
N ILE A 657 10.22 16.61 -8.24
CA ILE A 657 9.81 15.56 -7.33
C ILE A 657 8.47 15.02 -7.79
N ASP A 658 8.14 13.81 -7.37
CA ASP A 658 6.86 13.22 -7.73
C ASP A 658 5.75 13.91 -6.95
N THR A 659 4.68 14.29 -7.65
CA THR A 659 3.59 15.09 -7.11
C THR A 659 2.30 14.29 -7.17
N HIS A 660 1.68 14.08 -6.02
CA HIS A 660 0.47 13.30 -5.85
C HIS A 660 -0.65 14.19 -5.33
N LYS A 661 -1.88 13.90 -5.74
CA LYS A 661 -3.09 14.59 -5.27
C LYS A 661 -4.11 13.57 -4.80
N VAL A 662 -4.66 13.78 -3.61
CA VAL A 662 -5.58 12.83 -2.97
C VAL A 662 -6.77 13.57 -2.42
N GLY A 663 -7.97 13.14 -2.81
CA GLY A 663 -9.21 13.72 -2.29
C GLY A 663 -9.49 13.25 -0.87
N VAL A 664 -9.99 14.12 0.00
CA VAL A 664 -10.43 13.74 1.36
C VAL A 664 -11.85 14.21 1.60
N MET A 665 -12.74 13.26 1.90
CA MET A 665 -14.17 13.48 2.09
C MET A 665 -14.62 13.03 3.49
N TYR A 666 -15.54 13.78 4.08
CA TYR A 666 -16.18 13.43 5.35
C TYR A 666 -17.66 13.15 5.09
N VAL A 667 -18.12 11.94 5.43
CA VAL A 667 -19.52 11.53 5.31
C VAL A 667 -20.14 11.57 6.70
N ALA A 668 -21.02 12.54 6.93
CA ALA A 668 -21.65 12.75 8.22
C ALA A 668 -22.74 11.69 8.49
N PRO A 669 -23.15 11.51 9.76
CA PRO A 669 -24.22 10.60 10.16
C PRO A 669 -25.49 10.73 9.30
N GLY A 670 -25.94 9.62 8.72
CA GLY A 670 -27.14 9.56 7.87
C GLY A 670 -26.98 10.09 6.44
N GLN A 671 -25.86 10.69 6.06
CA GLN A 671 -25.64 11.17 4.70
C GLN A 671 -25.38 10.01 3.72
N GLU A 672 -26.03 10.07 2.56
CA GLU A 672 -25.84 9.12 1.45
C GLU A 672 -25.63 9.81 0.10
N HIS A 673 -25.93 11.11 0.00
CA HIS A 673 -25.94 11.84 -1.26
C HIS A 673 -24.70 12.73 -1.43
N GLU A 674 -24.19 12.77 -2.68
CA GLU A 674 -22.99 13.49 -3.07
C GLU A 674 -22.95 14.94 -2.59
N THR A 675 -24.01 15.70 -2.85
CA THR A 675 -24.08 17.13 -2.54
C THR A 675 -24.04 17.38 -1.04
N GLU A 676 -24.70 16.54 -0.23
CA GLU A 676 -24.68 16.64 1.23
C GLU A 676 -23.28 16.43 1.78
N ILE A 677 -22.56 15.44 1.23
CA ILE A 677 -21.20 15.08 1.64
C ILE A 677 -20.20 16.21 1.31
N LEU A 678 -20.27 16.76 0.09
CA LEU A 678 -19.35 17.83 -0.34
C LEU A 678 -19.60 19.18 0.37
N ARG A 679 -20.82 19.42 0.86
CA ARG A 679 -21.18 20.65 1.58
C ARG A 679 -20.68 20.70 3.02
N ASN A 680 -20.20 19.59 3.57
CA ASN A 680 -19.66 19.56 4.92
C ASN A 680 -18.49 20.53 5.08
N THR A 681 -18.55 21.41 6.08
CA THR A 681 -17.50 22.41 6.41
C THR A 681 -16.64 22.01 7.61
N HIS A 682 -17.07 20.99 8.34
CA HIS A 682 -16.35 20.43 9.47
C HIS A 682 -16.67 18.95 9.56
N GLY A 683 -15.78 18.18 10.18
CA GLY A 683 -16.02 16.77 10.48
C GLY A 683 -15.99 16.49 11.97
N SER A 684 -16.00 15.22 12.34
CA SER A 684 -15.93 14.80 13.74
C SER A 684 -14.58 15.15 14.39
N PRO A 685 -14.49 15.18 15.74
CA PRO A 685 -13.22 15.36 16.43
C PRO A 685 -12.17 14.30 16.08
N ALA A 686 -12.61 13.07 15.79
CA ALA A 686 -11.74 11.98 15.34
C ALA A 686 -11.19 12.25 13.92
N TYR A 687 -12.04 12.70 12.99
CA TYR A 687 -11.62 13.13 11.66
C TYR A 687 -10.59 14.26 11.72
N THR A 688 -10.80 15.27 12.57
CA THR A 688 -9.85 16.39 12.74
C THR A 688 -8.48 15.91 13.25
N ARG A 689 -8.47 14.96 14.20
CA ARG A 689 -7.22 14.34 14.70
C ARG A 689 -6.53 13.51 13.62
N PHE A 690 -7.30 12.79 12.81
CA PHE A 690 -6.79 12.05 11.68
C PHE A 690 -6.11 12.98 10.65
N LEU A 691 -6.76 14.09 10.26
CA LEU A 691 -6.18 15.08 9.33
C LEU A 691 -4.85 15.64 9.84
N LYS A 692 -4.76 15.96 11.14
CA LYS A 692 -3.51 16.44 11.77
C LYS A 692 -2.37 15.41 11.68
N GLY A 693 -2.66 14.11 11.70
CA GLY A 693 -1.66 13.06 11.52
C GLY A 693 -1.35 12.74 10.06
N LEU A 694 -2.26 13.10 9.14
CA LEU A 694 -2.16 12.78 7.72
C LEU A 694 -1.07 13.64 7.04
N GLY A 695 -1.08 14.95 7.30
CA GLY A 695 -0.14 15.91 6.75
C GLY A 695 0.00 17.18 7.60
N ARG A 696 0.83 18.11 7.12
CA ARG A 696 1.02 19.44 7.69
C ARG A 696 0.01 20.41 7.07
N LEU A 697 -0.57 21.29 7.88
CA LEU A 697 -1.42 22.35 7.37
C LEU A 697 -0.54 23.45 6.77
N ILE A 698 -0.74 23.75 5.49
CA ILE A 698 -0.02 24.80 4.76
C ILE A 698 -0.98 25.94 4.42
N TYR A 699 -0.44 27.17 4.37
CA TYR A 699 -1.15 28.34 3.86
C TYR A 699 -0.80 28.51 2.38
N LEU A 700 -1.80 28.54 1.51
CA LEU A 700 -1.60 28.51 0.05
C LEU A 700 -1.05 29.83 -0.49
N ARG A 701 -1.38 30.98 0.13
CA ARG A 701 -0.85 32.27 -0.34
C ARG A 701 0.63 32.42 0.00
N GLY A 702 1.44 32.72 -1.02
CA GLY A 702 2.87 32.99 -0.86
C GLY A 702 3.75 31.76 -0.72
N GLN A 703 3.17 30.55 -0.78
CA GLN A 703 3.92 29.30 -0.75
C GLN A 703 4.43 28.96 -2.16
N VAL A 704 5.76 28.97 -2.35
CA VAL A 704 6.40 28.64 -3.65
C VAL A 704 7.02 27.23 -3.64
N ASP A 705 7.29 26.69 -2.44
CA ASP A 705 8.10 25.47 -2.29
C ASP A 705 7.27 24.17 -2.30
N VAL A 706 5.97 24.28 -2.02
CA VAL A 706 5.06 23.12 -1.92
C VAL A 706 4.10 23.10 -3.10
N TYR A 707 3.90 21.90 -3.65
CA TYR A 707 2.94 21.64 -4.71
C TYR A 707 1.52 22.05 -4.27
N ASP A 708 0.90 22.95 -5.02
CA ASP A 708 -0.43 23.53 -4.75
C ASP A 708 -1.59 22.67 -5.27
N GLY A 709 -1.29 21.61 -6.06
CA GLY A 709 -2.30 20.68 -6.59
C GLY A 709 -3.35 21.33 -7.48
N GLY A 710 -3.08 22.53 -7.97
CA GLY A 710 -4.05 23.33 -8.71
C GLY A 710 -5.13 23.98 -7.85
N LEU A 711 -4.91 24.12 -6.53
CA LEU A 711 -5.77 24.91 -5.65
C LEU A 711 -5.46 26.40 -5.78
N ASP A 712 -6.49 27.22 -5.91
CA ASP A 712 -6.39 28.68 -5.86
C ASP A 712 -6.82 29.19 -4.47
N PRO A 713 -5.96 29.93 -3.73
CA PRO A 713 -6.31 30.46 -2.42
C PRO A 713 -7.53 31.39 -2.40
N ASP A 714 -7.87 32.03 -3.52
CA ASP A 714 -9.00 32.95 -3.61
C ASP A 714 -10.34 32.21 -3.77
N THR A 715 -10.35 31.05 -4.44
CA THR A 715 -11.58 30.27 -4.72
C THR A 715 -11.72 29.02 -3.86
N ASP A 716 -10.62 28.33 -3.56
CA ASP A 716 -10.62 26.97 -2.99
C ASP A 716 -10.26 26.94 -1.50
N GLY A 717 -10.03 28.11 -0.92
CA GLY A 717 -9.72 28.30 0.50
C GLY A 717 -8.24 28.53 0.76
N GLU A 718 -7.93 29.09 1.91
CA GLU A 718 -6.57 29.57 2.19
C GLU A 718 -5.61 28.49 2.69
N TYR A 719 -6.14 27.34 3.13
CA TYR A 719 -5.37 26.28 3.77
C TYR A 719 -5.61 24.92 3.13
N ALA A 720 -4.54 24.13 3.02
CA ALA A 720 -4.60 22.74 2.58
C ALA A 720 -3.71 21.87 3.47
N TYR A 721 -3.98 20.57 3.51
CA TYR A 721 -3.05 19.61 4.09
C TYR A 721 -2.08 19.12 3.03
N ALA A 722 -0.79 19.16 3.32
CA ALA A 722 0.26 18.63 2.45
C ALA A 722 1.23 17.76 3.25
N TRP A 723 1.77 16.73 2.61
CA TRP A 723 2.88 15.95 3.13
C TRP A 723 3.97 15.87 2.07
N TRP A 724 5.23 15.89 2.48
CA TRP A 724 6.35 15.75 1.57
C TRP A 724 7.51 15.04 2.24
N ASP A 725 8.28 14.34 1.42
CA ASP A 725 9.61 13.83 1.73
C ASP A 725 10.60 14.28 0.64
N ASP A 726 11.80 13.71 0.63
CA ASP A 726 12.87 14.07 -0.31
C ASP A 726 12.60 13.58 -1.76
N ILE A 727 11.60 12.72 -1.96
CA ILE A 727 11.33 12.03 -3.24
C ILE A 727 9.99 12.50 -3.84
N GLY A 728 8.99 12.77 -3.02
CA GLY A 728 7.66 13.17 -3.48
C GLY A 728 6.86 14.01 -2.50
N GLN A 729 5.77 14.59 -3.01
CA GLN A 729 4.81 15.38 -2.25
C GLN A 729 3.39 14.89 -2.52
N ILE A 730 2.56 14.92 -1.48
CA ILE A 730 1.14 14.62 -1.52
C ILE A 730 0.40 15.87 -1.05
N LEU A 731 -0.47 16.40 -1.91
CA LEU A 731 -1.46 17.39 -1.50
C LEU A 731 -2.82 16.72 -1.29
N PHE A 732 -3.49 17.09 -0.21
CA PHE A 732 -4.81 16.58 0.14
C PHE A 732 -5.91 17.61 -0.17
N HIS A 733 -6.70 17.35 -1.21
CA HIS A 733 -7.91 18.11 -1.53
C HIS A 733 -9.00 17.81 -0.50
N THR A 734 -9.01 18.59 0.57
CA THR A 734 -9.85 18.33 1.74
C THR A 734 -11.19 19.06 1.60
N ALA A 735 -12.27 18.33 1.32
CA ALA A 735 -13.60 18.89 1.07
C ALA A 735 -14.09 19.85 2.16
N THR A 736 -13.72 19.57 3.41
CA THR A 736 -14.13 20.36 4.59
C THR A 736 -13.35 21.66 4.75
N LEU A 737 -12.16 21.79 4.17
CA LEU A 737 -11.38 23.03 4.17
C LEU A 737 -11.72 23.95 2.98
N MET A 738 -12.28 23.38 1.91
CA MET A 738 -12.72 24.16 0.75
C MET A 738 -14.01 24.93 1.08
N PRO A 739 -14.14 26.20 0.69
CA PRO A 739 -15.36 26.98 0.88
C PRO A 739 -16.49 26.44 -0.01
N ASN A 740 -17.73 26.55 0.46
CA ASN A 740 -18.89 26.13 -0.34
C ASN A 740 -19.27 27.19 -1.39
N GLY A 741 -18.96 28.47 -1.17
CA GLY A 741 -19.37 29.58 -2.04
C GLY A 741 -20.88 29.64 -2.31
N ASP A 742 -21.27 30.37 -3.36
CA ASP A 742 -22.63 30.37 -3.94
C ASP A 742 -22.78 29.26 -4.99
N ASP A 743 -22.37 28.03 -4.64
CA ASP A 743 -22.43 26.86 -5.52
C ASP A 743 -23.33 25.78 -4.90
N PRO A 744 -24.64 25.73 -5.27
CA PRO A 744 -25.57 24.73 -4.76
C PRO A 744 -25.14 23.29 -5.04
N HIS A 745 -24.39 23.06 -6.12
CA HIS A 745 -23.99 21.74 -6.59
C HIS A 745 -22.57 21.35 -6.20
N CYS A 746 -21.82 22.23 -5.51
CA CYS A 746 -20.42 22.02 -5.13
C CYS A 746 -19.53 21.63 -6.32
N THR A 747 -19.81 22.21 -7.49
CA THR A 747 -19.08 22.05 -8.75
C THR A 747 -17.60 22.36 -8.58
N SER A 748 -17.22 23.44 -7.88
CA SER A 748 -15.81 23.77 -7.66
C SER A 748 -15.09 22.68 -6.86
N LYS A 749 -15.65 22.27 -5.72
CA LYS A 749 -15.09 21.17 -4.91
C LYS A 749 -14.99 19.86 -5.71
N LYS A 750 -16.03 19.58 -6.51
CA LYS A 750 -16.08 18.41 -7.38
C LYS A 750 -15.04 18.49 -8.49
N ALA A 751 -14.69 19.67 -9.00
CA ALA A 751 -13.65 19.83 -10.01
C ALA A 751 -12.26 19.40 -9.49
N HIS A 752 -11.98 19.57 -8.20
CA HIS A 752 -10.74 19.06 -7.60
C HIS A 752 -10.90 17.58 -7.21
N ILE A 753 -11.78 17.29 -6.25
CA ILE A 753 -11.91 15.95 -5.65
C ILE A 753 -12.41 14.91 -6.67
N GLY A 754 -13.26 15.33 -7.61
CA GLY A 754 -13.76 14.49 -8.71
C GLY A 754 -12.69 14.13 -9.73
N ASN A 755 -11.61 14.90 -9.83
CA ASN A 755 -10.48 14.64 -10.73
C ASN A 755 -9.28 13.97 -10.04
N ASP A 756 -9.41 13.63 -8.75
CA ASP A 756 -8.41 12.85 -8.03
C ASP A 756 -8.62 11.34 -8.24
N TYR A 757 -7.54 10.61 -8.44
CA TYR A 757 -7.60 9.17 -8.69
C TYR A 757 -7.91 8.37 -7.42
N VAL A 758 -7.40 8.84 -6.30
CA VAL A 758 -7.56 8.22 -4.98
C VAL A 758 -8.29 9.17 -4.05
N ARG A 759 -9.27 8.64 -3.32
CA ARG A 759 -10.03 9.40 -2.32
C ARG A 759 -10.01 8.69 -0.98
N ILE A 760 -9.75 9.44 0.08
CA ILE A 760 -9.91 9.01 1.47
C ILE A 760 -11.31 9.42 1.92
N VAL A 761 -12.13 8.44 2.29
CA VAL A 761 -13.51 8.65 2.74
C VAL A 761 -13.58 8.34 4.22
N TRP A 762 -13.77 9.37 5.04
CA TRP A 762 -14.09 9.20 6.45
C TRP A 762 -15.60 8.98 6.60
N ASN A 763 -16.01 7.76 6.92
CA ASN A 763 -17.41 7.37 6.93
C ASN A 763 -17.97 7.26 8.36
N ASP A 764 -18.65 8.33 8.80
CA ASP A 764 -19.42 8.37 10.05
C ASP A 764 -20.93 8.16 9.80
N SER A 765 -21.36 7.81 8.57
CA SER A 765 -22.78 7.72 8.19
C SER A 765 -23.57 6.65 8.94
N GLY A 766 -22.88 5.61 9.43
CA GLY A 766 -23.49 4.41 10.01
C GLY A 766 -23.91 3.35 8.99
N LYS A 767 -23.77 3.65 7.69
CA LYS A 767 -24.08 2.74 6.57
C LYS A 767 -22.84 2.51 5.69
N PRO A 768 -22.75 1.39 4.95
CA PRO A 768 -21.63 1.15 4.04
C PRO A 768 -21.56 2.23 2.95
N TYR A 769 -20.39 2.86 2.79
CA TYR A 769 -20.18 3.82 1.70
C TYR A 769 -20.19 3.10 0.35
N LYS A 770 -21.02 3.56 -0.59
CA LYS A 770 -21.10 2.97 -1.93
C LYS A 770 -20.01 3.54 -2.83
N PHE A 771 -19.36 2.71 -3.63
CA PHE A 771 -18.28 3.14 -4.53
C PHE A 771 -18.72 4.35 -5.39
N GLY A 772 -19.85 4.23 -6.09
CA GLY A 772 -20.42 5.27 -6.97
C GLY A 772 -21.20 6.39 -6.29
N THR A 773 -20.94 6.69 -5.01
CA THR A 773 -21.62 7.81 -4.31
C THR A 773 -21.24 9.16 -4.90
N LEU A 774 -19.98 9.32 -5.32
CA LEU A 774 -19.49 10.50 -6.05
C LEU A 774 -19.41 10.13 -7.53
N ALA A 775 -20.24 10.73 -8.38
CA ALA A 775 -20.26 10.40 -9.81
C ALA A 775 -19.13 11.12 -10.57
N THR A 776 -18.10 10.38 -10.97
CA THR A 776 -16.92 10.90 -11.71
C THR A 776 -16.37 9.86 -12.69
N GLU A 777 -15.74 10.31 -13.78
CA GLU A 777 -15.01 9.42 -14.70
C GLU A 777 -13.67 8.93 -14.11
N PHE A 778 -13.10 9.65 -13.13
CA PHE A 778 -11.84 9.33 -12.46
C PHE A 778 -12.05 8.58 -11.14
N GLN A 779 -13.06 7.72 -11.09
CA GLN A 779 -13.41 6.96 -9.90
C GLN A 779 -12.66 5.63 -9.87
N PHE A 780 -11.40 5.66 -9.42
CA PHE A 780 -10.55 4.47 -9.40
C PHE A 780 -10.47 3.80 -8.03
N VAL A 781 -10.05 4.52 -6.99
CA VAL A 781 -9.82 3.93 -5.66
C VAL A 781 -10.40 4.82 -4.56
N ASN A 782 -11.18 4.21 -3.64
CA ASN A 782 -11.61 4.85 -2.40
C ASN A 782 -11.03 4.09 -1.19
N ILE A 783 -10.32 4.78 -0.32
CA ILE A 783 -9.87 4.28 0.97
C ILE A 783 -10.93 4.70 2.00
N VAL A 784 -11.79 3.77 2.38
CA VAL A 784 -12.91 4.01 3.30
C VAL A 784 -12.47 3.70 4.73
N ILE A 785 -12.61 4.69 5.60
CA ILE A 785 -12.31 4.60 7.04
C ILE A 785 -13.64 4.61 7.79
N GLU A 786 -13.89 3.56 8.55
CA GLU A 786 -15.10 3.39 9.35
C GLU A 786 -14.76 3.06 10.81
N PRO A 787 -15.60 3.44 11.79
CA PRO A 787 -15.48 2.89 13.13
C PRO A 787 -15.68 1.37 13.11
N HIS A 788 -14.89 0.62 13.89
CA HIS A 788 -14.92 -0.85 13.85
C HIS A 788 -16.22 -1.47 14.41
N SER A 789 -17.00 -0.71 15.18
CA SER A 789 -18.32 -1.08 15.68
C SER A 789 -19.33 0.03 15.39
N ARG A 790 -20.58 -0.36 15.19
CA ARG A 790 -21.71 0.59 15.17
C ARG A 790 -21.78 1.34 16.50
N GLY A 791 -22.39 2.51 16.53
CA GLY A 791 -22.63 3.27 17.77
C GLY A 791 -23.37 4.57 17.50
N ALA A 792 -23.92 5.19 18.55
CA ALA A 792 -24.54 6.51 18.44
C ALA A 792 -23.54 7.51 17.83
N ILE A 793 -23.87 7.96 16.61
CA ILE A 793 -23.43 9.16 15.89
C ILE A 793 -22.05 9.66 16.38
N ALA A 794 -20.99 9.33 15.63
CA ALA A 794 -19.59 9.63 15.91
C ALA A 794 -19.25 11.13 16.18
N ALA A 795 -20.22 12.03 16.10
CA ALA A 795 -20.11 13.45 16.41
C ALA A 795 -19.79 13.75 17.89
N PHE A 796 -20.17 12.88 18.84
CA PHE A 796 -20.04 13.17 20.29
C PHE A 796 -19.00 12.28 21.00
N SER A 797 -17.83 12.17 20.39
CA SER A 797 -16.72 11.39 20.93
C SER A 797 -16.04 12.13 22.09
N ASN A 798 -16.38 11.78 23.34
CA ASN A 798 -15.81 12.32 24.58
C ASN A 798 -14.33 11.93 24.79
N ASN A 799 -13.37 12.53 24.08
CA ASN A 799 -11.90 12.60 24.34
C ASN A 799 -11.11 11.37 24.88
N LEU A 800 -11.70 10.20 25.09
CA LEU A 800 -11.12 8.97 25.67
C LEU A 800 -10.48 8.08 24.58
N HIS A 801 -10.22 8.65 23.41
CA HIS A 801 -10.00 7.94 22.14
C HIS A 801 -8.57 7.47 21.90
N GLU A 802 -7.71 7.45 22.91
CA GLU A 802 -6.41 6.76 22.83
C GLU A 802 -6.59 5.24 22.59
N HIS A 803 -7.82 4.72 22.71
CA HIS A 803 -8.15 3.30 22.62
C HIS A 803 -8.99 2.86 21.43
N GLU A 804 -9.24 3.74 20.46
CA GLU A 804 -10.07 3.41 19.31
C GLU A 804 -9.32 2.72 18.18
N TYR A 805 -10.03 1.79 17.55
CA TYR A 805 -9.63 1.11 16.34
C TYR A 805 -10.60 1.49 15.23
N PHE A 806 -10.04 1.75 14.05
CA PHE A 806 -10.78 2.01 12.83
C PHE A 806 -10.59 0.84 11.88
N LYS A 807 -11.63 0.58 11.11
CA LYS A 807 -11.62 -0.35 10.01
C LYS A 807 -11.27 0.43 8.75
N VAL A 808 -10.29 -0.07 8.01
CA VAL A 808 -9.87 0.50 6.73
C VAL A 808 -10.15 -0.53 5.64
N THR A 809 -10.92 -0.12 4.64
CA THR A 809 -11.30 -0.91 3.47
C THR A 809 -10.89 -0.15 2.21
N VAL A 810 -10.34 -0.86 1.22
CA VAL A 810 -10.00 -0.25 -0.09
C VAL A 810 -11.01 -0.71 -1.14
N GLN A 811 -11.82 0.22 -1.61
CA GLN A 811 -12.69 0.01 -2.76
C GLN A 811 -11.94 0.38 -4.03
N ARG A 812 -12.16 -0.39 -5.09
CA ARG A 812 -11.42 -0.31 -6.35
C ARG A 812 -12.38 -0.42 -7.53
N ALA A 813 -12.00 0.19 -8.65
CA ALA A 813 -12.78 0.14 -9.87
C ALA A 813 -12.97 -1.31 -10.37
N PRO A 814 -14.12 -1.61 -11.02
CA PRO A 814 -14.34 -2.91 -11.62
C PRO A 814 -13.19 -3.29 -12.57
N LYS A 815 -12.75 -4.56 -12.54
CA LYS A 815 -11.64 -5.14 -13.31
C LYS A 815 -10.21 -4.80 -12.82
N MET A 816 -10.07 -3.93 -11.83
CA MET A 816 -8.78 -3.61 -11.25
C MET A 816 -8.27 -4.74 -10.34
N VAL A 817 -7.04 -5.21 -10.59
CA VAL A 817 -6.41 -6.26 -9.76
C VAL A 817 -6.14 -5.78 -8.35
N GLU A 818 -5.94 -6.72 -7.43
CA GLU A 818 -5.64 -6.36 -6.04
C GLU A 818 -4.15 -6.06 -5.94
N PHE A 819 -3.82 -4.83 -5.59
CA PHE A 819 -2.43 -4.41 -5.44
C PHE A 819 -2.12 -4.09 -3.96
N THR A 820 -3.07 -3.54 -3.21
CA THR A 820 -2.80 -3.03 -1.84
C THR A 820 -2.39 -4.09 -0.81
N PRO A 821 -1.58 -3.71 0.20
CA PRO A 821 -1.08 -4.59 1.26
C PRO A 821 -2.10 -4.90 2.38
N ILE A 822 -3.38 -4.53 2.21
CA ILE A 822 -4.41 -4.62 3.26
C ILE A 822 -5.45 -5.72 2.97
N GLY A 823 -5.50 -6.23 1.74
CA GLY A 823 -6.55 -7.17 1.34
C GLY A 823 -7.92 -6.51 1.41
N ASP A 824 -8.92 -7.23 1.94
CA ASP A 824 -10.30 -6.76 2.02
C ASP A 824 -10.48 -5.63 3.05
N PHE A 825 -10.19 -5.90 4.32
CA PHE A 825 -10.11 -4.88 5.36
C PHE A 825 -9.08 -5.23 6.43
N LYS A 826 -8.58 -4.20 7.14
CA LYS A 826 -7.78 -4.36 8.36
C LYS A 826 -8.25 -3.39 9.45
N LEU A 827 -8.03 -3.80 10.70
CA LEU A 827 -8.22 -2.95 11.87
C LEU A 827 -6.90 -2.30 12.24
N ILE A 828 -6.91 -0.99 12.43
CA ILE A 828 -5.75 -0.21 12.85
C ILE A 828 -6.10 0.74 14.00
N SER A 829 -5.14 1.00 14.87
CA SER A 829 -5.32 1.95 15.96
C SER A 829 -5.42 3.39 15.44
N ALA A 830 -6.19 4.23 16.14
CA ALA A 830 -6.34 5.65 15.81
C ALA A 830 -5.01 6.41 15.68
N THR A 831 -3.98 6.00 16.45
CA THR A 831 -2.65 6.64 16.45
C THR A 831 -1.88 6.38 15.16
N ASN A 832 -1.98 5.15 14.63
CA ASN A 832 -1.22 4.72 13.46
C ASN A 832 -2.03 4.85 12.15
N LEU A 833 -3.34 5.08 12.24
CA LEU A 833 -4.25 5.21 11.11
C LEU A 833 -3.77 6.24 10.06
N PRO A 834 -3.37 7.48 10.42
CA PRO A 834 -2.96 8.46 9.41
C PRO A 834 -1.69 8.04 8.65
N LEU A 835 -0.75 7.36 9.33
CA LEU A 835 0.48 6.88 8.71
C LEU A 835 0.21 5.78 7.69
N LEU A 836 -0.64 4.81 8.04
CA LEU A 836 -1.03 3.74 7.13
C LEU A 836 -1.80 4.32 5.93
N VAL A 837 -2.81 5.15 6.17
CA VAL A 837 -3.67 5.69 5.10
C VAL A 837 -2.86 6.55 4.14
N ARG A 838 -1.90 7.35 4.61
CA ARG A 838 -1.00 8.10 3.75
C ARG A 838 -0.19 7.19 2.82
N GLN A 839 0.41 6.13 3.36
CA GLN A 839 1.19 5.19 2.55
C GLN A 839 0.30 4.45 1.54
N LEU A 840 -0.90 4.03 1.94
CA LEU A 840 -1.86 3.42 1.03
C LEU A 840 -2.29 4.38 -0.08
N SER A 841 -2.55 5.64 0.23
CA SER A 841 -2.96 6.62 -0.77
C SER A 841 -1.86 6.84 -1.80
N LEU A 842 -0.59 6.87 -1.36
CA LEU A 842 0.56 6.99 -2.24
C LEU A 842 0.69 5.77 -3.16
N LEU A 843 0.71 4.55 -2.59
CA LEU A 843 0.80 3.30 -3.37
C LEU A 843 -0.37 3.16 -4.36
N SER A 844 -1.57 3.57 -3.96
CA SER A 844 -2.76 3.55 -4.81
C SER A 844 -2.66 4.54 -5.96
N ASP A 845 -2.16 5.76 -5.72
CA ASP A 845 -2.05 6.78 -6.76
C ASP A 845 -1.00 6.40 -7.81
N TRP A 846 0.12 5.83 -7.36
CA TRP A 846 1.13 5.24 -8.26
C TRP A 846 0.53 4.14 -9.13
N PHE A 847 -0.17 3.18 -8.53
CA PHE A 847 -0.77 2.09 -9.28
C PHE A 847 -1.81 2.59 -10.28
N VAL A 848 -2.70 3.50 -9.87
CA VAL A 848 -3.75 4.04 -10.76
C VAL A 848 -3.14 4.86 -11.90
N THR A 849 -2.09 5.64 -11.64
CA THR A 849 -1.37 6.37 -12.70
C THR A 849 -0.80 5.42 -13.75
N VAL A 850 -0.24 4.28 -13.31
CA VAL A 850 0.22 3.24 -14.23
C VAL A 850 -0.96 2.61 -14.96
N TRP A 851 -2.03 2.25 -14.26
CA TRP A 851 -3.23 1.65 -14.84
C TRP A 851 -3.90 2.53 -15.90
N GLN A 852 -3.99 3.84 -15.68
CA GLN A 852 -4.62 4.76 -16.61
C GLN A 852 -3.79 4.97 -17.88
N ARG A 853 -2.45 5.02 -17.73
CA ARG A 853 -1.52 5.28 -18.85
C ARG A 853 -1.16 4.02 -19.63
N THR A 854 -1.42 2.86 -19.05
CA THR A 854 -1.06 1.58 -19.62
C THR A 854 -2.27 0.96 -20.30
N ASP A 855 -2.13 0.70 -21.60
CA ASP A 855 -3.03 -0.19 -22.31
C ASP A 855 -2.30 -1.52 -22.52
N ASP A 856 -2.92 -2.63 -22.11
CA ASP A 856 -2.36 -3.98 -22.27
C ASP A 856 -2.11 -4.32 -23.76
N VAL A 857 -2.77 -3.60 -24.68
CA VAL A 857 -2.62 -3.72 -26.13
C VAL A 857 -1.36 -3.00 -26.65
N GLN A 858 -1.21 -1.71 -26.36
CA GLN A 858 -0.12 -0.90 -26.91
C GLN A 858 1.21 -1.08 -26.15
N ARG A 859 1.14 -1.55 -24.90
CA ARG A 859 2.31 -1.78 -24.03
C ARG A 859 3.28 -0.59 -23.95
N ASN A 860 2.74 0.62 -23.92
CA ASN A 860 3.55 1.83 -23.74
C ASN A 860 4.18 1.83 -22.34
N GLU A 861 5.43 2.28 -22.25
CA GLU A 861 6.12 2.45 -20.98
C GLU A 861 5.68 3.77 -20.32
N VAL A 862 5.48 3.73 -19.00
CA VAL A 862 5.03 4.90 -18.24
C VAL A 862 6.23 5.81 -17.97
N VAL A 863 6.13 7.06 -18.40
CA VAL A 863 7.17 8.09 -18.19
C VAL A 863 6.91 8.83 -16.88
N THR A 864 7.91 8.85 -16.00
CA THR A 864 7.92 9.61 -14.73
C THR A 864 8.30 11.08 -14.96
N ASN A 865 8.17 11.93 -13.94
CA ASN A 865 8.57 13.35 -14.01
C ASN A 865 10.05 13.50 -14.39
N TRP A 866 10.94 12.74 -13.76
CA TRP A 866 12.36 12.69 -14.15
C TRP A 866 12.57 12.19 -15.58
N GLY A 867 11.77 11.22 -16.03
CA GLY A 867 11.79 10.73 -17.42
C GLY A 867 11.46 11.83 -18.42
N ALA A 868 10.39 12.57 -18.16
CA ALA A 868 9.99 13.68 -19.00
C ALA A 868 11.06 14.78 -19.04
N ARG A 869 11.71 15.07 -17.91
CA ARG A 869 12.82 16.04 -17.83
C ARG A 869 14.05 15.57 -18.62
N LEU A 870 14.44 14.30 -18.50
CA LEU A 870 15.55 13.74 -19.27
C LEU A 870 15.25 13.80 -20.77
N SER A 871 14.06 13.37 -21.20
CA SER A 871 13.66 13.45 -22.61
C SER A 871 13.61 14.89 -23.12
N ALA A 872 13.24 15.86 -22.29
CA ALA A 872 13.27 17.28 -22.66
C ALA A 872 14.72 17.76 -22.89
N ILE A 873 15.67 17.37 -22.02
CA ILE A 873 17.10 17.69 -22.20
C ILE A 873 17.65 17.03 -23.47
N GLN A 874 17.36 15.75 -23.69
CA GLN A 874 17.81 15.01 -24.88
C GLN A 874 17.27 15.65 -26.17
N ARG A 875 15.97 15.95 -26.24
CA ARG A 875 15.36 16.65 -27.38
C ARG A 875 15.98 18.02 -27.62
N PHE A 876 16.28 18.77 -26.56
CA PHE A 876 16.95 20.06 -26.68
C PHE A 876 18.38 19.91 -27.19
N ARG A 877 19.13 18.92 -26.69
CA ARG A 877 20.47 18.59 -27.18
C ARG A 877 20.45 18.26 -28.66
N ASP A 878 19.55 17.37 -29.09
CA ASP A 878 19.48 16.91 -30.49
C ASP A 878 19.05 18.04 -31.46
N GLN A 879 18.38 19.08 -30.96
CA GLN A 879 18.03 20.28 -31.73
C GLN A 879 19.19 21.30 -31.86
N VAL A 880 20.15 21.27 -30.95
CA VAL A 880 21.22 22.28 -30.83
C VAL A 880 22.57 21.73 -31.30
N VAL A 881 22.86 20.45 -31.03
CA VAL A 881 24.10 19.78 -31.40
C VAL A 881 23.94 19.16 -32.79
N THR A 882 24.73 19.62 -33.76
CA THR A 882 24.85 18.98 -35.08
C THR A 882 25.72 17.72 -34.98
N VAL A 883 25.32 16.65 -35.68
CA VAL A 883 25.70 15.22 -35.52
C VAL A 883 27.20 14.85 -35.61
N ASP A 884 28.13 15.80 -35.77
CA ASP A 884 29.54 15.49 -36.08
C ASP A 884 30.44 15.11 -34.88
N ASP A 885 29.94 15.13 -33.63
CA ASP A 885 30.76 14.87 -32.42
C ASP A 885 30.17 13.81 -31.46
N THR A 886 29.42 12.82 -31.95
CA THR A 886 29.07 11.66 -31.10
C THR A 886 30.19 10.62 -31.13
N PRO A 887 30.96 10.42 -30.04
CA PRO A 887 31.92 9.32 -29.97
C PRO A 887 31.17 7.99 -30.07
N GLU A 888 31.74 7.01 -30.77
CA GLU A 888 31.21 5.65 -30.76
C GLU A 888 31.18 5.12 -29.30
N PRO A 889 30.09 4.46 -28.88
CA PRO A 889 30.03 3.90 -27.53
C PRO A 889 31.15 2.86 -27.37
N GLU A 890 32.03 3.04 -26.39
CA GLU A 890 33.03 2.03 -26.05
C GLU A 890 32.31 0.72 -25.65
N ASP A 891 32.48 -0.31 -26.47
CA ASP A 891 31.83 -1.61 -26.29
C ASP A 891 32.38 -2.34 -25.05
N GLY A 892 31.55 -2.43 -24.01
CA GLY A 892 31.76 -3.33 -22.87
C GLY A 892 31.16 -2.84 -21.56
N LEU A 893 30.49 -3.74 -20.85
CA LEU A 893 29.92 -3.51 -19.50
C LEU A 893 30.95 -2.89 -18.52
N ALA A 894 32.23 -3.29 -18.62
CA ALA A 894 33.30 -2.78 -17.76
C ALA A 894 33.73 -1.34 -18.10
N ALA A 895 33.68 -0.94 -19.38
CA ALA A 895 33.99 0.42 -19.82
C ALA A 895 32.86 1.37 -19.41
N GLN A 896 31.60 0.97 -19.63
CA GLN A 896 30.42 1.70 -19.17
C GLN A 896 30.38 1.82 -17.64
N GLN A 897 30.80 0.78 -16.91
CA GLN A 897 30.91 0.83 -15.46
C GLN A 897 31.96 1.87 -15.02
N ARG A 898 33.13 1.93 -15.65
CA ARG A 898 34.16 2.94 -15.32
C ARG A 898 33.70 4.37 -15.61
N LEU A 899 33.04 4.60 -16.75
CA LEU A 899 32.53 5.93 -17.11
C LEU A 899 31.46 6.43 -16.11
N ARG A 900 30.65 5.51 -15.60
CA ARG A 900 29.50 5.82 -14.73
C ARG A 900 29.80 5.68 -13.24
N ASP A 901 30.97 5.14 -12.87
CA ASP A 901 31.43 5.07 -11.49
C ASP A 901 32.04 6.41 -11.05
N PHE A 902 31.15 7.32 -10.67
CA PHE A 902 31.49 8.62 -10.11
C PHE A 902 32.18 8.55 -8.73
N THR A 903 32.31 7.37 -8.10
CA THR A 903 33.03 7.23 -6.82
C THR A 903 34.55 7.19 -6.97
N THR A 904 35.03 6.95 -8.20
CA THR A 904 36.46 6.90 -8.52
C THR A 904 37.02 8.21 -9.05
N ALA A 905 36.14 9.16 -9.40
CA ALA A 905 36.51 10.47 -9.93
C ALA A 905 36.89 11.50 -8.83
N TYR A 906 36.60 11.20 -7.55
CA TYR A 906 36.84 12.10 -6.42
C TYR A 906 37.40 11.37 -5.19
#